data_AF-A0A7Y8LEC8-F1
#
_entry.id   AF-A0A7Y8LEC8-F1
#
_cell.length_a   1.000
_cell.length_b   1.000
_cell.length_c   1.000
_cell.angle_alpha   90.00
_cell.angle_beta   90.00
_cell.angle_gamma   90.00
#
_symmetry.space_group_name_H-M   'P 1'
#
loop_
_entity.id
_entity.type
_entity.pdbx_description
1 polymer ?
#
loop_
_entity_poly.entity_id
_entity_poly.type
_entity_poly.pdbx_seq_one_letter_code
_entity_poly.pdbx_strand_id
1 'polypeptide(L)'
;MRAKNSKKLKAKSNTPPNPPLSKGGYVLRKGKTSLPSVAQTKAITIYGRINGHRVSSRILEEQIQQAVRDGARELHIIADGQHGIGGRIWPRNEIIKIIVEGPVGQRLGSMGMFGTEIIVKGSVSDDVGWINCGAKITVLGDVTNGAFNAAAQGILYVQGSGGARCDTMTKHNPRFDPPQSWYFRNVGDSFAEFKAGGIAVVCGVDSRNPSNILGYRPCVGMVGGTIYFRGPIQEYSERDVRLLDLTPQDWEWLKTNIKPFLESIDRISYYEELTNSQDEWKKLIAYTPQEKRSRRWFKMSITDFRKNYWEKEVGQGGIFAPYIEHDMTLLPYITTGKDRRNKPVWANEKYLPPCAYNCPTHIPSHKRAALIRQGKLHEALELVLQYSPLPATVCGQICPNLCMQSCTRGQIDKPLGIDRLGRLAIDLPAPKKAEPTGHTIAVIGGGPSGLSAAWQLALKGHTVNIYESTDKLGGKIELCIPRERLPQEVLQKELSRFKEIGVNIYLNEKINQEKFEEIYKNHEIVVVACGAHKPRLIPFPGSEHVVTAYDFLRNANIGSLPDLNGKKIVIIGAGNVGMDVASQAYNCGATSVIAVDIQKPAAFGKEMETAVAKGTQIIWPKFTERYDNNEKKLYFKDGSSLDADLVIMSVGDVPILDFLPPSIHTEKGWIAVNEIGQTSDVKVFAIGDATRLGLVTHAIGQGRIAAESIHYQLMHAPRWPETKQVIPYERIKTVYYEAEHRIQSHPPTLPHRGGKTREGVEVWALESELCKIDADKCMSCGTCRDCHMCEYACYWGAISRVEHEDGSYEYIVDDEKCIGCGFCAGICPCGVWEMVENI
;
A
#
# COMPACT_ATOMS: atom_id res chain seq x y z
N MET A 1 -34.50 -53.82 25.22
CA MET A 1 -34.72 -55.14 24.56
C MET A 1 -33.38 -55.70 24.09
N ARG A 2 -33.19 -57.00 24.32
CA ARG A 2 -32.14 -57.94 23.86
C ARG A 2 -31.81 -57.80 22.35
N ALA A 3 -30.69 -58.24 21.77
CA ALA A 3 -29.47 -58.90 22.22
C ALA A 3 -28.42 -58.95 21.06
N LYS A 4 -27.14 -59.05 21.45
CA LYS A 4 -25.99 -59.79 20.88
C LYS A 4 -25.98 -60.17 19.39
N ASN A 5 -24.91 -59.78 18.68
CA ASN A 5 -23.95 -60.74 18.10
C ASN A 5 -22.65 -60.06 17.65
N SER A 6 -21.53 -60.48 18.26
CA SER A 6 -20.17 -60.13 17.88
C SER A 6 -19.50 -61.33 17.20
N LYS A 7 -19.00 -61.14 15.98
CA LYS A 7 -18.06 -62.08 15.33
C LYS A 7 -16.73 -61.36 15.12
N LYS A 8 -15.71 -61.86 15.82
CA LYS A 8 -14.29 -61.53 15.66
C LYS A 8 -13.75 -62.21 14.40
N LEU A 9 -13.08 -61.45 13.53
CA LEU A 9 -12.16 -61.97 12.52
C LEU A 9 -10.73 -61.62 12.96
N LYS A 10 -9.93 -62.66 13.23
CA LYS A 10 -8.49 -62.59 13.55
C LYS A 10 -7.69 -62.57 12.24
N ALA A 11 -6.84 -61.57 12.04
CA ALA A 11 -5.76 -61.61 11.07
C ALA A 11 -4.46 -62.06 11.77
N LYS A 12 -3.79 -63.08 11.20
CA LYS A 12 -2.57 -63.72 11.70
C LYS A 12 -1.33 -62.86 11.38
N SER A 13 -0.51 -62.58 12.40
CA SER A 13 0.86 -62.09 12.26
C SER A 13 1.83 -63.29 12.22
N ASN A 14 2.52 -63.50 11.11
CA ASN A 14 3.62 -64.47 11.00
C ASN A 14 4.95 -63.74 11.24
N THR A 15 5.52 -63.89 12.43
CA THR A 15 6.93 -63.63 12.73
C THR A 15 7.57 -64.95 13.18
N PRO A 16 8.70 -65.39 12.57
CA PRO A 16 9.40 -66.59 13.04
C PRO A 16 10.24 -66.31 14.30
N PRO A 17 10.46 -67.31 15.18
CA PRO A 17 11.13 -67.15 16.46
C PRO A 17 12.67 -67.22 16.36
N ASN A 18 13.36 -66.53 17.28
CA ASN A 18 14.81 -66.61 17.47
C ASN A 18 15.24 -67.99 18.03
N PRO A 19 16.33 -68.60 17.55
CA PRO A 19 16.96 -69.76 18.18
C PRO A 19 17.96 -69.35 19.29
N PRO A 20 18.30 -70.27 20.22
CA PRO A 20 18.94 -69.94 21.50
C PRO A 20 20.47 -69.86 21.44
N LEU A 21 21.03 -69.14 22.41
CA LEU A 21 22.46 -69.05 22.72
C LEU A 21 23.01 -70.39 23.24
N SER A 22 24.06 -70.94 22.60
CA SER A 22 24.91 -71.98 23.17
C SER A 22 26.39 -71.59 23.15
N LYS A 23 27.00 -71.77 24.31
CA LYS A 23 28.40 -71.53 24.67
C LYS A 23 29.37 -72.44 23.89
N GLY A 24 30.57 -71.93 23.58
CA GLY A 24 31.70 -72.74 23.13
C GLY A 24 32.94 -71.88 22.91
N GLY A 25 33.76 -71.72 23.96
CA GLY A 25 35.03 -71.02 23.88
C GLY A 25 36.09 -71.82 23.12
N TYR A 26 37.10 -71.12 22.60
CA TYR A 26 38.32 -71.76 22.12
C TYR A 26 39.56 -71.07 22.68
N VAL A 27 40.34 -71.89 23.37
CA VAL A 27 41.66 -71.66 23.95
C VAL A 27 42.72 -71.69 22.83
N LEU A 28 43.74 -70.84 23.01
CA LEU A 28 44.96 -70.72 22.21
C LEU A 28 45.74 -72.05 22.08
N ARG A 29 46.20 -72.39 20.86
CA ARG A 29 47.39 -73.24 20.67
C ARG A 29 48.31 -72.67 19.59
N LYS A 30 49.60 -72.60 19.95
CA LYS A 30 50.74 -72.07 19.19
C LYS A 30 51.08 -72.95 17.98
N GLY A 31 51.45 -72.30 16.87
CA GLY A 31 52.13 -72.89 15.71
C GLY A 31 53.05 -71.84 15.06
N LYS A 32 54.30 -72.22 14.81
CA LYS A 32 55.45 -71.37 14.44
C LYS A 32 55.35 -70.78 13.00
N THR A 33 55.82 -69.54 12.90
CA THR A 33 56.54 -68.87 11.79
C THR A 33 56.39 -69.42 10.36
N SER A 34 55.72 -68.64 9.51
CA SER A 34 56.29 -68.17 8.24
C SER A 34 55.61 -66.85 7.88
N LEU A 35 56.40 -65.81 7.60
CA LEU A 35 55.92 -64.57 6.99
C LEU A 35 55.48 -64.90 5.56
N PRO A 36 54.23 -64.65 5.12
CA PRO A 36 53.93 -64.60 3.71
C PRO A 36 54.24 -63.21 3.18
N SER A 37 54.91 -63.22 2.04
CA SER A 37 55.30 -62.11 1.18
C SER A 37 54.25 -61.02 0.99
N VAL A 38 54.73 -59.78 0.88
CA VAL A 38 54.02 -58.58 0.40
C VAL A 38 53.29 -58.90 -0.91
N ALA A 39 51.97 -59.05 -0.84
CA ALA A 39 51.12 -59.08 -2.02
C ALA A 39 51.00 -57.65 -2.56
N GLN A 40 51.39 -57.44 -3.83
CA GLN A 40 51.27 -56.15 -4.51
C GLN A 40 49.82 -55.65 -4.48
N THR A 41 49.59 -54.54 -3.80
CA THR A 41 48.29 -53.87 -3.71
C THR A 41 47.90 -53.34 -5.09
N LYS A 42 46.84 -53.88 -5.69
CA LYS A 42 46.35 -53.43 -7.00
C LYS A 42 45.54 -52.14 -6.80
N ALA A 43 46.10 -51.00 -7.21
CA ALA A 43 45.36 -49.74 -7.29
C ALA A 43 44.38 -49.80 -8.48
N ILE A 44 43.12 -49.41 -8.27
CA ILE A 44 42.08 -49.44 -9.31
C ILE A 44 41.44 -48.07 -9.47
N THR A 45 41.29 -47.61 -10.71
CA THR A 45 40.55 -46.39 -11.04
C THR A 45 39.13 -46.71 -11.47
N ILE A 46 38.15 -46.00 -10.89
CA ILE A 46 36.72 -46.13 -11.21
C ILE A 46 36.21 -44.76 -11.67
N TYR A 47 35.61 -44.72 -12.86
CA TYR A 47 35.13 -43.49 -13.48
C TYR A 47 33.63 -43.31 -13.29
N GLY A 48 33.23 -42.15 -12.77
CA GLY A 48 31.84 -41.71 -12.66
C GLY A 48 31.21 -41.30 -14.00
N ARG A 49 31.99 -41.28 -15.08
CA ARG A 49 31.52 -41.03 -16.45
C ARG A 49 32.16 -42.03 -17.40
N ILE A 50 31.36 -42.72 -18.21
CA ILE A 50 31.82 -43.69 -19.21
C ILE A 50 31.17 -43.30 -20.54
N ASN A 51 31.97 -43.19 -21.60
CA ASN A 51 31.51 -42.81 -22.95
C ASN A 51 30.66 -41.51 -22.97
N GLY A 52 31.03 -40.50 -22.17
CA GLY A 52 30.31 -39.23 -22.08
C GLY A 52 29.05 -39.25 -21.21
N HIS A 53 28.63 -40.41 -20.69
CA HIS A 53 27.43 -40.56 -19.86
C HIS A 53 27.78 -40.75 -18.37
N ARG A 54 27.07 -40.03 -17.50
CA ARG A 54 27.22 -40.16 -16.04
C ARG A 54 26.74 -41.53 -15.57
N VAL A 55 27.59 -42.24 -14.84
CA VAL A 55 27.27 -43.50 -14.16
C VAL A 55 26.36 -43.21 -12.96
N SER A 56 25.30 -44.01 -12.78
CA SER A 56 24.41 -43.87 -11.63
C SER A 56 25.14 -44.18 -10.31
N SER A 57 24.76 -43.53 -9.20
CA SER A 57 25.36 -43.76 -7.88
C SER A 57 25.31 -45.23 -7.45
N ARG A 58 24.24 -45.95 -7.82
CA ARG A 58 24.08 -47.38 -7.54
C ARG A 58 25.16 -48.22 -8.24
N ILE A 59 25.35 -47.99 -9.55
CA ILE A 59 26.31 -48.77 -10.35
C ILE A 59 27.74 -48.46 -9.90
N LEU A 60 28.05 -47.19 -9.62
CA LEU A 60 29.38 -46.80 -9.11
C LEU A 60 29.69 -47.50 -7.78
N GLU A 61 28.73 -47.54 -6.85
CA GLU A 61 28.87 -48.26 -5.58
C GLU A 61 29.07 -49.76 -5.79
N GLU A 62 28.31 -50.40 -6.68
CA GLU A 62 28.48 -51.82 -7.02
C GLU A 62 29.90 -52.11 -7.54
N GLN A 63 30.46 -51.22 -8.37
CA GLN A 63 31.84 -51.31 -8.87
C GLN A 63 32.87 -51.16 -7.75
N ILE A 64 32.70 -50.19 -6.85
CA ILE A 64 33.58 -49.98 -5.69
C ILE A 64 33.59 -51.23 -4.81
N GLN A 65 32.41 -51.76 -4.48
CA GLN A 65 32.24 -52.95 -3.65
C GLN A 65 32.84 -54.20 -4.31
N GLN A 66 32.66 -54.33 -5.62
CA GLN A 66 33.23 -55.44 -6.38
C GLN A 66 34.76 -55.36 -6.43
N ALA A 67 35.33 -54.19 -6.70
CA ALA A 67 36.77 -53.97 -6.69
C ALA A 67 37.40 -54.35 -5.33
N VAL A 68 36.76 -53.97 -4.22
CA VAL A 68 37.20 -54.37 -2.88
C VAL A 68 37.12 -55.89 -2.67
N ARG A 69 36.02 -56.54 -3.08
CA ARG A 69 35.89 -58.01 -3.02
C ARG A 69 36.95 -58.73 -3.84
N ASP A 70 37.34 -58.16 -4.97
CA ASP A 70 38.36 -58.70 -5.87
C ASP A 70 39.80 -58.43 -5.39
N GLY A 71 39.96 -57.84 -4.19
CA GLY A 71 41.25 -57.67 -3.52
C GLY A 71 41.85 -56.28 -3.62
N ALA A 72 41.18 -55.30 -4.24
CA ALA A 72 41.66 -53.92 -4.25
C ALA A 72 41.64 -53.32 -2.84
N ARG A 73 42.71 -52.60 -2.49
CA ARG A 73 42.83 -51.85 -1.23
C ARG A 73 43.13 -50.38 -1.42
N GLU A 74 43.45 -49.97 -2.66
CA GLU A 74 43.57 -48.57 -3.03
C GLU A 74 42.67 -48.31 -4.25
N LEU A 75 41.70 -47.42 -4.11
CA LEU A 75 40.73 -47.08 -5.15
C LEU A 75 40.81 -45.58 -5.46
N HIS A 76 40.88 -45.26 -6.75
CA HIS A 76 40.87 -43.88 -7.26
C HIS A 76 39.55 -43.65 -7.98
N ILE A 77 38.71 -42.77 -7.46
CA ILE A 77 37.36 -42.54 -7.95
C ILE A 77 37.28 -41.14 -8.57
N ILE A 78 37.01 -41.09 -9.87
CA ILE A 78 36.78 -39.82 -10.58
C ILE A 78 35.28 -39.58 -10.63
N ALA A 79 34.77 -38.81 -9.68
CA ALA A 79 33.35 -38.54 -9.49
C ALA A 79 32.81 -37.45 -10.44
N ASP A 80 31.52 -37.52 -10.70
CA ASP A 80 30.71 -36.59 -11.50
C ASP A 80 29.32 -36.44 -10.86
N GLY A 81 29.31 -36.09 -9.57
CA GLY A 81 28.12 -35.85 -8.75
C GLY A 81 27.47 -37.11 -8.18
N GLN A 82 28.15 -38.25 -8.11
CA GLN A 82 27.61 -39.46 -7.47
C GLN A 82 27.51 -39.32 -5.95
N HIS A 83 26.49 -39.95 -5.37
CA HIS A 83 26.19 -39.92 -3.94
C HIS A 83 26.72 -41.19 -3.27
N GLY A 84 27.02 -41.13 -1.98
CA GLY A 84 27.26 -42.33 -1.16
C GLY A 84 28.62 -43.00 -1.32
N ILE A 85 29.59 -42.34 -1.97
CA ILE A 85 30.89 -42.93 -2.33
C ILE A 85 31.66 -43.39 -1.08
N GLY A 86 32.11 -44.64 -1.06
CA GLY A 86 33.08 -45.17 -0.10
C GLY A 86 32.54 -45.50 1.30
N GLY A 87 31.23 -45.35 1.52
CA GLY A 87 30.63 -45.46 2.84
C GLY A 87 30.48 -46.90 3.36
N ARG A 88 29.82 -47.79 2.62
CA ARG A 88 29.38 -49.11 3.14
C ARG A 88 30.40 -50.23 2.91
N ILE A 89 31.68 -49.95 3.07
CA ILE A 89 32.75 -50.91 2.79
C ILE A 89 33.10 -51.68 4.05
N TRP A 90 33.23 -53.00 3.95
CA TRP A 90 33.56 -53.88 5.09
C TRP A 90 34.97 -54.46 4.98
N PRO A 91 36.00 -53.71 5.43
CA PRO A 91 37.38 -54.20 5.48
C PRO A 91 37.50 -55.30 6.55
N ARG A 92 37.63 -56.56 6.12
CA ARG A 92 37.81 -57.70 7.03
C ARG A 92 39.25 -57.77 7.58
N ASN A 93 39.65 -56.76 8.36
CA ASN A 93 40.96 -56.57 9.02
C ASN A 93 42.08 -55.90 8.19
N GLU A 94 41.78 -55.29 7.04
CA GLU A 94 42.77 -54.61 6.18
C GLU A 94 42.34 -53.17 5.89
N ILE A 95 43.26 -52.21 5.76
CA ILE A 95 42.90 -50.83 5.46
C ILE A 95 42.55 -50.69 3.98
N ILE A 96 41.41 -50.06 3.67
CA ILE A 96 41.00 -49.71 2.31
C ILE A 96 41.07 -48.19 2.16
N LYS A 97 41.93 -47.73 1.26
CA LYS A 97 42.13 -46.33 0.93
C LYS A 97 41.37 -45.96 -0.34
N ILE A 98 40.62 -44.88 -0.28
CA ILE A 98 39.80 -44.36 -1.38
C ILE A 98 40.16 -42.91 -1.61
N ILE A 99 40.64 -42.60 -2.80
CA ILE A 99 40.95 -41.23 -3.22
C ILE A 99 39.85 -40.82 -4.20
N VAL A 100 39.17 -39.70 -3.92
CA VAL A 100 38.06 -39.20 -4.73
C VAL A 100 38.43 -37.84 -5.33
N GLU A 101 38.27 -37.70 -6.64
CA GLU A 101 38.49 -36.46 -7.39
C GLU A 101 37.21 -36.08 -8.16
N GLY A 102 37.10 -34.82 -8.57
CA GLY A 102 35.94 -34.32 -9.30
C GLY A 102 34.74 -33.96 -8.39
N PRO A 103 33.60 -33.52 -8.98
CA PRO A 103 32.43 -33.12 -8.21
C PRO A 103 31.82 -34.30 -7.43
N VAL A 104 31.69 -34.16 -6.11
CA VAL A 104 31.13 -35.21 -5.23
C VAL A 104 29.72 -34.83 -4.79
N GLY A 105 28.77 -35.77 -4.95
CA GLY A 105 27.40 -35.61 -4.48
C GLY A 105 27.22 -35.91 -2.99
N GLN A 106 25.97 -35.99 -2.53
CA GLN A 106 25.68 -36.12 -1.10
C GLN A 106 26.15 -37.45 -0.48
N ARG A 107 26.33 -37.49 0.84
CA ARG A 107 26.54 -38.70 1.65
C ARG A 107 27.83 -39.48 1.39
N LEU A 108 28.89 -38.81 0.93
CA LEU A 108 30.21 -39.44 0.85
C LEU A 108 30.61 -40.03 2.21
N GLY A 109 31.10 -41.26 2.23
CA GLY A 109 31.52 -41.95 3.45
C GLY A 109 30.37 -42.28 4.43
N SER A 110 29.12 -42.27 3.97
CA SER A 110 27.98 -42.61 4.83
C SER A 110 27.98 -44.08 5.26
N MET A 111 27.72 -44.35 6.54
CA MET A 111 27.91 -45.68 7.14
C MET A 111 29.36 -46.17 7.03
N GLY A 112 30.33 -45.25 7.01
CA GLY A 112 31.76 -45.55 6.99
C GLY A 112 32.16 -46.52 8.09
N MET A 113 32.84 -47.61 7.75
CA MET A 113 33.28 -48.62 8.72
C MET A 113 34.75 -48.46 9.09
N PHE A 114 35.12 -48.92 10.28
CA PHE A 114 36.51 -49.01 10.75
C PHE A 114 37.39 -49.69 9.70
N GLY A 115 38.58 -49.15 9.43
CA GLY A 115 39.50 -49.66 8.40
C GLY A 115 39.28 -49.05 7.00
N THR A 116 38.35 -48.13 6.83
CA THR A 116 38.18 -47.37 5.58
C THR A 116 38.76 -45.97 5.74
N GLU A 117 39.66 -45.58 4.84
CA GLU A 117 40.19 -44.22 4.72
C GLU A 117 39.74 -43.61 3.39
N ILE A 118 39.08 -42.45 3.46
CA ILE A 118 38.57 -41.73 2.29
C ILE A 118 39.24 -40.35 2.24
N ILE A 119 39.86 -40.00 1.12
CA ILE A 119 40.50 -38.71 0.88
C ILE A 119 39.86 -38.07 -0.34
N VAL A 120 39.29 -36.88 -0.19
CA VAL A 120 38.63 -36.14 -1.27
C VAL A 120 39.50 -34.95 -1.67
N LYS A 121 39.85 -34.87 -2.95
CA LYS A 121 40.58 -33.75 -3.55
C LYS A 121 39.61 -32.65 -3.98
N GLY A 122 39.07 -31.93 -3.00
CA GLY A 122 38.12 -30.83 -3.22
C GLY A 122 37.00 -30.82 -2.19
N SER A 123 35.97 -30.00 -2.45
CA SER A 123 34.80 -29.86 -1.58
C SER A 123 33.78 -30.98 -1.80
N VAL A 124 32.97 -31.26 -0.78
CA VAL A 124 31.89 -32.28 -0.81
C VAL A 124 30.53 -31.67 -0.49
N SER A 125 29.50 -32.22 -1.13
CA SER A 125 28.10 -31.89 -0.86
C SER A 125 27.61 -32.50 0.48
N ASP A 126 26.33 -32.33 0.77
CA ASP A 126 25.75 -32.51 2.10
C ASP A 126 25.95 -33.93 2.66
N ASP A 127 25.92 -34.04 3.99
CA ASP A 127 25.89 -35.31 4.73
C ASP A 127 27.17 -36.16 4.61
N VAL A 128 28.35 -35.57 4.37
CA VAL A 128 29.62 -36.31 4.40
C VAL A 128 29.81 -36.99 5.77
N GLY A 129 30.10 -38.29 5.79
CA GLY A 129 30.23 -39.06 7.03
C GLY A 129 28.91 -39.26 7.79
N TRP A 130 27.76 -39.17 7.12
CA TRP A 130 26.48 -39.46 7.76
C TRP A 130 26.40 -40.89 8.30
N ILE A 131 26.12 -41.04 9.60
CA ILE A 131 26.16 -42.33 10.32
C ILE A 131 27.54 -42.99 10.21
N ASN A 132 28.64 -42.22 10.30
CA ASN A 132 29.97 -42.81 10.32
C ASN A 132 30.13 -43.73 11.56
N CYS A 133 30.63 -44.93 11.34
CA CYS A 133 30.83 -46.00 12.32
C CYS A 133 32.31 -46.39 12.45
N GLY A 134 33.24 -45.61 11.91
CA GLY A 134 34.68 -45.84 12.13
C GLY A 134 35.60 -45.43 10.98
N ALA A 135 35.08 -44.97 9.86
CA ALA A 135 35.92 -44.52 8.75
C ALA A 135 36.65 -43.23 9.09
N LYS A 136 37.85 -43.06 8.52
CA LYS A 136 38.59 -41.79 8.52
C LYS A 136 38.35 -41.10 7.18
N ILE A 137 37.73 -39.93 7.21
CA ILE A 137 37.37 -39.15 6.02
C ILE A 137 38.15 -37.84 6.06
N THR A 138 38.90 -37.54 5.02
CA THR A 138 39.66 -36.30 4.85
C THR A 138 39.17 -35.57 3.61
N VAL A 139 38.74 -34.32 3.78
CA VAL A 139 38.24 -33.47 2.71
C VAL A 139 39.20 -32.29 2.53
N LEU A 140 39.88 -32.22 1.39
CA LEU A 140 40.79 -31.13 1.03
C LEU A 140 40.03 -29.95 0.39
N GLY A 141 38.95 -29.54 1.04
CA GLY A 141 38.01 -28.51 0.61
C GLY A 141 36.95 -28.25 1.68
N ASP A 142 35.85 -27.62 1.30
CA ASP A 142 34.72 -27.36 2.20
C ASP A 142 33.76 -28.55 2.26
N VAL A 143 33.03 -28.67 3.37
CA VAL A 143 31.88 -29.57 3.51
C VAL A 143 30.62 -28.73 3.65
N THR A 144 29.54 -29.10 2.95
CA THR A 144 28.27 -28.37 3.06
C THR A 144 27.45 -28.89 4.25
N ASN A 145 26.12 -28.90 4.18
CA ASN A 145 25.27 -29.08 5.35
C ASN A 145 25.31 -30.53 5.86
N GLY A 146 25.07 -30.72 7.16
CA GLY A 146 24.89 -32.06 7.73
C GLY A 146 26.16 -32.91 7.82
N ALA A 147 27.34 -32.32 7.66
CA ALA A 147 28.59 -33.06 7.78
C ALA A 147 28.68 -33.75 9.15
N PHE A 148 29.10 -35.01 9.13
CA PHE A 148 29.26 -35.88 10.29
C PHE A 148 27.98 -36.11 11.13
N ASN A 149 26.81 -35.88 10.53
CA ASN A 149 25.53 -36.06 11.20
C ASN A 149 25.32 -37.54 11.60
N ALA A 150 24.83 -37.75 12.82
CA ALA A 150 24.58 -39.06 13.42
C ALA A 150 25.79 -40.01 13.49
N ALA A 151 27.02 -39.50 13.36
CA ALA A 151 28.22 -40.32 13.51
C ALA A 151 28.32 -40.91 14.93
N ALA A 152 28.69 -42.19 14.99
CA ALA A 152 28.87 -42.94 16.23
C ALA A 152 30.34 -43.17 16.57
N GLN A 153 31.20 -43.23 15.54
CA GLN A 153 32.64 -43.45 15.60
C GLN A 153 33.31 -42.86 14.34
N GLY A 154 34.64 -42.90 14.27
CA GLY A 154 35.40 -42.47 13.10
C GLY A 154 35.85 -41.02 13.19
N ILE A 155 36.50 -40.56 12.12
CA ILE A 155 37.14 -39.24 12.07
C ILE A 155 36.74 -38.52 10.79
N LEU A 156 36.38 -37.25 10.89
CA LEU A 156 36.24 -36.34 9.76
C LEU A 156 37.25 -35.20 9.89
N TYR A 157 38.11 -35.04 8.91
CA TYR A 157 39.07 -33.95 8.76
C TYR A 157 38.69 -33.06 7.58
N VAL A 158 38.52 -31.77 7.82
CA VAL A 158 38.08 -30.80 6.81
C VAL A 158 39.10 -29.66 6.71
N GLN A 159 39.69 -29.50 5.53
CA GLN A 159 40.63 -28.42 5.22
C GLN A 159 39.91 -27.05 5.10
N GLY A 160 38.63 -27.04 4.72
CA GLY A 160 37.81 -25.84 4.57
C GLY A 160 36.85 -25.57 5.75
N SER A 161 35.71 -24.96 5.43
CA SER A 161 34.60 -24.68 6.34
C SER A 161 33.55 -25.81 6.33
N GLY A 162 32.78 -25.91 7.41
CA GLY A 162 31.54 -26.70 7.47
C GLY A 162 30.29 -25.84 7.23
N GLY A 163 29.28 -26.43 6.58
CA GLY A 163 27.96 -25.80 6.38
C GLY A 163 27.08 -25.82 7.63
N ALA A 164 25.78 -25.63 7.43
CA ALA A 164 24.80 -25.68 8.51
C ALA A 164 24.57 -27.12 9.02
N ARG A 165 24.19 -27.26 10.29
CA ARG A 165 23.83 -28.53 10.94
C ARG A 165 24.92 -29.61 10.89
N CYS A 166 26.19 -29.22 10.79
CA CYS A 166 27.29 -30.16 10.97
C CYS A 166 27.29 -30.69 12.41
N ASP A 167 27.79 -31.91 12.61
CA ASP A 167 27.88 -32.60 13.92
C ASP A 167 26.55 -32.88 14.63
N THR A 168 25.43 -32.74 13.91
CA THR A 168 24.10 -32.98 14.44
C THR A 168 23.94 -34.44 14.89
N MET A 169 23.27 -34.68 16.02
CA MET A 169 22.93 -36.03 16.51
C MET A 169 24.10 -37.04 16.66
N THR A 170 25.35 -36.58 16.71
CA THR A 170 26.51 -37.46 16.95
C THR A 170 26.37 -38.17 18.30
N LYS A 171 26.78 -39.44 18.39
CA LYS A 171 26.61 -40.29 19.58
C LYS A 171 27.94 -40.93 19.95
N HIS A 172 28.28 -40.94 21.23
CA HIS A 172 29.43 -41.71 21.69
C HIS A 172 28.95 -42.96 22.43
N ASN A 173 29.35 -44.13 21.94
CA ASN A 173 29.23 -45.37 22.68
C ASN A 173 30.53 -45.57 23.49
N PRO A 174 30.48 -45.64 24.83
CA PRO A 174 31.67 -45.78 25.68
C PRO A 174 32.53 -47.04 25.41
N ARG A 175 32.01 -48.02 24.66
CA ARG A 175 32.77 -49.21 24.24
C ARG A 175 33.81 -48.93 23.14
N PHE A 176 33.73 -47.77 22.50
CA PHE A 176 34.53 -47.42 21.33
C PHE A 176 35.08 -46.02 21.45
N ASP A 177 36.06 -45.67 20.62
CA ASP A 177 36.58 -44.31 20.57
C ASP A 177 35.49 -43.30 20.16
N PRO A 178 35.50 -42.08 20.72
CA PRO A 178 34.54 -41.04 20.38
C PRO A 178 34.68 -40.63 18.91
N PRO A 179 33.56 -40.37 18.21
CA PRO A 179 33.61 -39.80 16.87
C PRO A 179 34.26 -38.41 16.93
N GLN A 180 35.15 -38.12 16.00
CA GLN A 180 35.87 -36.85 15.94
C GLN A 180 35.62 -36.09 14.63
N SER A 181 35.35 -34.79 14.72
CA SER A 181 35.28 -33.90 13.56
C SER A 181 36.23 -32.71 13.74
N TRP A 182 36.94 -32.35 12.69
CA TRP A 182 37.93 -31.27 12.70
C TRP A 182 37.71 -30.37 11.50
N TYR A 183 37.60 -29.08 11.74
CA TYR A 183 37.36 -28.04 10.75
C TYR A 183 38.47 -27.00 10.85
N PHE A 184 39.23 -26.82 9.79
CA PHE A 184 40.35 -25.87 9.77
C PHE A 184 39.86 -24.41 9.82
N ARG A 185 38.75 -24.11 9.15
CA ARG A 185 38.14 -22.77 9.13
C ARG A 185 37.02 -22.66 10.17
N ASN A 186 35.80 -22.36 9.74
CA ASN A 186 34.61 -22.17 10.58
C ASN A 186 33.49 -23.16 10.22
N VAL A 187 32.42 -23.18 11.02
CA VAL A 187 31.20 -23.97 10.76
C VAL A 187 29.97 -23.06 10.67
N GLY A 188 28.87 -23.58 10.09
CA GLY A 188 27.63 -22.85 9.87
C GLY A 188 26.55 -23.08 10.94
N ASP A 189 25.36 -22.51 10.70
CA ASP A 189 24.27 -22.44 11.68
C ASP A 189 23.80 -23.80 12.21
N SER A 190 23.32 -23.81 13.45
CA SER A 190 22.83 -25.00 14.17
C SER A 190 23.90 -26.11 14.28
N PHE A 191 25.16 -25.72 14.38
CA PHE A 191 26.27 -26.64 14.59
C PHE A 191 26.08 -27.45 15.88
N ALA A 192 26.36 -28.75 15.84
CA ALA A 192 26.27 -29.67 16.98
C ALA A 192 24.87 -29.75 17.63
N GLU A 193 23.81 -29.54 16.85
CA GLU A 193 22.44 -29.70 17.32
C GLU A 193 22.16 -31.15 17.75
N PHE A 194 21.57 -31.36 18.92
CA PHE A 194 21.29 -32.69 19.50
C PHE A 194 22.53 -33.61 19.63
N LYS A 195 23.74 -33.05 19.68
CA LYS A 195 24.99 -33.81 19.90
C LYS A 195 24.95 -34.53 21.25
N ALA A 196 25.14 -35.84 21.24
CA ALA A 196 25.08 -36.72 22.39
C ALA A 196 26.43 -37.38 22.71
N GLY A 197 27.51 -36.96 22.04
CA GLY A 197 28.86 -37.44 22.27
C GLY A 197 29.82 -37.11 21.14
N GLY A 198 31.11 -37.38 21.35
CA GLY A 198 32.17 -37.09 20.37
C GLY A 198 32.92 -35.80 20.66
N ILE A 199 33.95 -35.57 19.86
CA ILE A 199 34.82 -34.39 19.96
C ILE A 199 34.75 -33.63 18.63
N ALA A 200 34.51 -32.32 18.69
CA ALA A 200 34.62 -31.45 17.53
C ALA A 200 35.70 -30.39 17.77
N VAL A 201 36.49 -30.07 16.74
CA VAL A 201 37.53 -29.04 16.80
C VAL A 201 37.34 -28.06 15.64
N VAL A 202 37.26 -26.77 15.95
CA VAL A 202 37.11 -25.68 14.97
C VAL A 202 38.26 -24.68 15.13
N CYS A 203 39.22 -24.70 14.21
CA CYS A 203 40.47 -23.93 14.34
C CYS A 203 40.33 -22.43 14.04
N GLY A 204 39.27 -22.03 13.33
CA GLY A 204 38.95 -20.61 13.06
C GLY A 204 39.89 -19.90 12.08
N VAL A 205 40.79 -20.63 11.40
CA VAL A 205 41.77 -20.04 10.46
C VAL A 205 41.03 -19.54 9.22
N ASP A 206 41.31 -18.31 8.78
CA ASP A 206 40.70 -17.69 7.59
C ASP A 206 39.18 -17.89 7.51
N SER A 207 38.46 -17.74 8.63
CA SER A 207 37.01 -17.99 8.70
C SER A 207 36.22 -17.22 7.62
N ARG A 208 35.22 -17.86 7.01
CA ARG A 208 34.25 -17.18 6.12
C ARG A 208 33.36 -16.18 6.88
N ASN A 209 33.21 -16.38 8.18
CA ASN A 209 32.55 -15.46 9.09
C ASN A 209 33.47 -15.18 10.30
N PRO A 210 34.42 -14.23 10.18
CA PRO A 210 35.43 -13.98 11.22
C PRO A 210 34.86 -13.53 12.56
N SER A 211 33.62 -13.02 12.60
CA SER A 211 32.98 -12.55 13.84
C SER A 211 32.13 -13.62 14.54
N ASN A 212 31.86 -14.76 13.88
CA ASN A 212 31.10 -15.87 14.47
C ASN A 212 31.49 -17.21 13.86
N ILE A 213 32.44 -17.91 14.48
CA ILE A 213 33.03 -19.12 13.89
C ILE A 213 32.19 -20.39 14.04
N LEU A 214 31.15 -20.37 14.90
CA LEU A 214 30.26 -21.52 15.17
C LEU A 214 28.86 -21.37 14.56
N GLY A 215 28.60 -20.31 13.80
CA GLY A 215 27.27 -20.03 13.23
C GLY A 215 26.21 -19.61 14.25
N TYR A 216 24.97 -19.45 13.80
CA TYR A 216 23.82 -19.10 14.63
C TYR A 216 23.26 -20.32 15.37
N ARG A 217 22.85 -20.18 16.64
CA ARG A 217 22.29 -21.24 17.51
C ARG A 217 23.10 -22.55 17.58
N PRO A 218 24.41 -22.52 17.84
CA PRO A 218 25.16 -23.76 18.04
C PRO A 218 24.74 -24.48 19.34
N CYS A 219 24.89 -25.79 19.34
CA CYS A 219 24.73 -26.70 20.48
C CYS A 219 23.31 -26.83 21.05
N VAL A 220 22.27 -26.40 20.33
CA VAL A 220 20.87 -26.58 20.78
C VAL A 220 20.56 -28.06 20.96
N GLY A 221 20.06 -28.44 22.13
CA GLY A 221 19.76 -29.83 22.46
C GLY A 221 20.98 -30.73 22.70
N MET A 222 22.20 -30.19 22.75
CA MET A 222 23.41 -30.98 23.03
C MET A 222 23.35 -31.59 24.45
N VAL A 223 23.54 -32.90 24.57
CA VAL A 223 23.48 -33.67 25.84
C VAL A 223 24.78 -34.39 26.19
N GLY A 224 25.78 -34.36 25.31
CA GLY A 224 27.10 -34.94 25.56
C GLY A 224 28.13 -34.57 24.50
N GLY A 225 29.42 -34.78 24.78
CA GLY A 225 30.52 -34.43 23.89
C GLY A 225 31.22 -33.11 24.25
N THR A 226 32.29 -32.82 23.52
CA THR A 226 33.14 -31.63 23.73
C THR A 226 33.40 -30.94 22.39
N ILE A 227 33.35 -29.61 22.39
CA ILE A 227 33.68 -28.80 21.22
C ILE A 227 34.82 -27.86 21.61
N TYR A 228 35.98 -28.01 20.99
CA TYR A 228 37.10 -27.09 21.09
C TYR A 228 37.04 -26.10 19.94
N PHE A 229 37.22 -24.82 20.22
CA PHE A 229 37.19 -23.81 19.17
C PHE A 229 38.13 -22.64 19.46
N ARG A 230 38.63 -22.00 18.39
CA ARG A 230 39.51 -20.82 18.44
C ARG A 230 38.91 -19.68 17.63
N GLY A 231 38.68 -18.54 18.27
CA GLY A 231 38.07 -17.34 17.67
C GLY A 231 36.70 -16.96 18.27
N PRO A 232 36.08 -15.86 17.79
CA PRO A 232 34.88 -15.30 18.40
C PRO A 232 33.61 -16.06 18.03
N ILE A 233 32.65 -16.08 18.97
CA ILE A 233 31.28 -16.57 18.79
C ILE A 233 30.29 -15.49 19.23
N GLN A 234 29.14 -15.40 18.57
CA GLN A 234 28.11 -14.40 18.93
C GLN A 234 27.11 -14.94 19.95
N GLU A 235 26.74 -16.22 19.84
CA GLU A 235 25.79 -16.87 20.74
C GLU A 235 26.01 -18.38 20.78
N TYR A 236 25.41 -19.03 21.78
CA TYR A 236 25.34 -20.49 21.90
C TYR A 236 24.15 -20.88 22.77
N SER A 237 23.77 -22.16 22.76
CA SER A 237 22.74 -22.65 23.69
C SER A 237 23.26 -22.67 25.13
N GLU A 238 23.13 -21.55 25.84
CA GLU A 238 23.32 -21.47 27.31
C GLU A 238 22.40 -22.45 28.06
N ARG A 239 21.34 -22.90 27.35
CA ARG A 239 20.46 -23.97 27.78
C ARG A 239 21.18 -25.32 27.93
N ASP A 240 22.02 -25.65 26.97
CA ASP A 240 22.48 -27.02 26.81
C ASP A 240 23.94 -27.21 27.20
N VAL A 241 24.75 -26.17 27.07
CA VAL A 241 26.20 -26.23 27.25
C VAL A 241 26.71 -25.09 28.13
N ARG A 242 27.90 -25.29 28.72
CA ARG A 242 28.71 -24.25 29.36
C ARG A 242 29.95 -23.97 28.54
N LEU A 243 30.31 -22.69 28.47
CA LEU A 243 31.58 -22.20 27.93
C LEU A 243 32.64 -22.22 29.03
N LEU A 244 33.80 -22.82 28.75
CA LEU A 244 34.92 -22.97 29.67
C LEU A 244 36.26 -22.70 28.98
N ASP A 245 37.25 -22.31 29.76
CA ASP A 245 38.66 -22.31 29.36
C ASP A 245 39.20 -23.75 29.26
N LEU A 246 40.26 -23.94 28.48
CA LEU A 246 40.96 -25.23 28.41
C LEU A 246 41.73 -25.48 29.71
N THR A 247 41.72 -26.72 30.18
CA THR A 247 42.63 -27.19 31.23
C THR A 247 44.00 -27.55 30.63
N PRO A 248 45.08 -27.64 31.43
CA PRO A 248 46.38 -28.12 30.92
C PRO A 248 46.30 -29.49 30.22
N GLN A 249 45.40 -30.37 30.67
CA GLN A 249 45.16 -31.66 30.04
C GLN A 249 44.45 -31.53 28.68
N ASP A 250 43.46 -30.64 28.57
CA ASP A 250 42.81 -30.34 27.28
C ASP A 250 43.83 -29.78 26.28
N TRP A 251 44.71 -28.90 26.76
CA TRP A 251 45.72 -28.26 25.93
C TRP A 251 46.74 -29.25 25.38
N GLU A 252 47.25 -30.14 26.24
CA GLU A 252 48.17 -31.19 25.81
C GLU A 252 47.52 -32.17 24.83
N TRP A 253 46.25 -32.53 25.08
CA TRP A 253 45.47 -33.35 24.15
C TRP A 253 45.32 -32.65 22.79
N LEU A 254 44.97 -31.36 22.77
CA LEU A 254 44.78 -30.61 21.54
C LEU A 254 46.09 -30.52 20.74
N LYS A 255 47.23 -30.16 21.36
CA LYS A 255 48.54 -30.13 20.69
C LYS A 255 48.92 -31.48 20.08
N THR A 256 48.67 -32.56 20.81
CA THR A 256 48.98 -33.91 20.34
C THR A 256 48.13 -34.30 19.13
N ASN A 257 46.83 -33.98 19.15
CA ASN A 257 45.87 -34.45 18.15
C ASN A 257 45.69 -33.50 16.96
N ILE A 258 46.08 -32.23 17.07
CA ILE A 258 46.02 -31.27 15.95
C ILE A 258 47.10 -31.55 14.90
N LYS A 259 48.25 -32.09 15.30
CA LYS A 259 49.34 -32.45 14.38
C LYS A 259 48.91 -33.44 13.28
N PRO A 260 48.36 -34.63 13.59
CA PRO A 260 47.92 -35.58 12.56
C PRO A 260 46.75 -35.05 11.71
N PHE A 261 45.92 -34.15 12.27
CA PHE A 261 44.90 -33.44 11.50
C PHE A 261 45.54 -32.54 10.43
N LEU A 262 46.46 -31.66 10.82
CA LEU A 262 47.14 -30.73 9.91
C LEU A 262 47.98 -31.44 8.85
N GLU A 263 48.63 -32.56 9.19
CA GLU A 263 49.34 -33.40 8.21
C GLU A 263 48.36 -33.99 7.18
N SER A 264 47.19 -34.46 7.63
CA SER A 264 46.19 -35.07 6.74
C SER A 264 45.56 -34.05 5.78
N ILE A 265 45.42 -32.79 6.20
CA ILE A 265 44.86 -31.71 5.37
C ILE A 265 45.92 -30.84 4.68
N ASP A 266 47.20 -31.23 4.70
CA ASP A 266 48.30 -30.48 4.08
C ASP A 266 48.42 -29.02 4.57
N ARG A 267 48.37 -28.83 5.90
CA ARG A 267 48.46 -27.52 6.58
C ARG A 267 49.40 -27.53 7.80
N ILE A 268 50.43 -28.37 7.78
CA ILE A 268 51.36 -28.52 8.91
C ILE A 268 52.09 -27.22 9.31
N SER A 269 52.24 -26.28 8.39
CA SER A 269 52.85 -24.96 8.65
C SER A 269 52.09 -24.14 9.70
N TYR A 270 50.80 -24.42 9.92
CA TYR A 270 49.97 -23.73 10.92
C TYR A 270 50.08 -24.33 12.33
N TYR A 271 50.90 -25.37 12.53
CA TYR A 271 51.02 -26.03 13.83
C TYR A 271 51.50 -25.07 14.92
N GLU A 272 52.57 -24.32 14.66
CA GLU A 272 53.11 -23.35 15.62
C GLU A 272 52.08 -22.26 15.94
N GLU A 273 51.38 -21.73 14.94
CA GLU A 273 50.32 -20.72 15.14
C GLU A 273 49.20 -21.24 16.04
N LEU A 274 48.66 -22.41 15.72
CA LEU A 274 47.51 -23.00 16.42
C LEU A 274 47.85 -23.49 17.83
N THR A 275 49.15 -23.67 18.14
CA THR A 275 49.63 -24.17 19.43
C THR A 275 50.47 -23.16 20.21
N ASN A 276 50.51 -21.90 19.78
CA ASN A 276 51.29 -20.84 20.44
C ASN A 276 50.67 -20.38 21.78
N SER A 277 49.34 -20.31 21.87
CA SER A 277 48.65 -19.81 23.07
C SER A 277 47.42 -20.65 23.41
N GLN A 278 47.36 -21.11 24.65
CA GLN A 278 46.19 -21.81 25.20
C GLN A 278 44.98 -20.87 25.34
N ASP A 279 45.20 -19.57 25.57
CA ASP A 279 44.15 -18.59 25.88
C ASP A 279 43.27 -18.25 24.65
N GLU A 280 43.76 -18.51 23.45
CA GLU A 280 43.01 -18.36 22.19
C GLU A 280 41.93 -19.42 21.99
N TRP A 281 42.01 -20.51 22.76
CA TRP A 281 41.08 -21.63 22.66
C TRP A 281 40.09 -21.62 23.81
N LYS A 282 38.85 -22.00 23.48
CA LYS A 282 37.78 -22.25 24.45
C LYS A 282 37.16 -23.61 24.18
N LYS A 283 36.38 -24.11 25.15
CA LYS A 283 35.59 -25.32 24.98
C LYS A 283 34.14 -25.16 25.42
N LEU A 284 33.22 -25.77 24.65
CA LEU A 284 31.84 -25.98 25.05
C LEU A 284 31.65 -27.44 25.48
N ILE A 285 31.05 -27.63 26.65
CA ILE A 285 30.70 -28.95 27.18
C ILE A 285 29.24 -28.98 27.61
N ALA A 286 28.56 -30.09 27.33
CA ALA A 286 27.17 -30.28 27.74
C ALA A 286 27.01 -30.28 29.27
N TYR A 287 25.90 -29.72 29.75
CA TYR A 287 25.47 -29.95 31.12
C TYR A 287 25.03 -31.40 31.30
N THR A 288 25.39 -31.97 32.45
CA THR A 288 24.90 -33.29 32.86
C THR A 288 23.37 -33.26 33.05
N PRO A 289 22.69 -34.42 32.94
CA PRO A 289 21.25 -34.50 33.21
C PRO A 289 20.85 -33.94 34.59
N GLN A 290 21.70 -34.11 35.61
CA GLN A 290 21.51 -33.56 36.95
C GLN A 290 21.57 -32.03 36.96
N GLU A 291 22.58 -31.44 36.31
CA GLU A 291 22.73 -29.98 36.17
C GLU A 291 21.61 -29.36 35.34
N LYS A 292 21.15 -30.02 34.27
CA LYS A 292 20.00 -29.54 33.48
C LYS A 292 18.71 -29.53 34.29
N ARG A 293 18.51 -30.50 35.20
CA ARG A 293 17.32 -30.56 36.07
C ARG A 293 17.31 -29.48 37.14
N SER A 294 18.47 -29.06 37.65
CA SER A 294 18.55 -27.98 38.64
C SER A 294 18.36 -26.59 38.02
N ARG A 295 18.61 -26.44 36.71
CA ARG A 295 18.38 -25.21 35.95
C ARG A 295 16.92 -25.11 35.52
N ARG A 296 16.13 -24.29 36.24
CA ARG A 296 14.75 -23.96 35.86
C ARG A 296 14.73 -23.00 34.68
N TRP A 297 14.67 -23.50 33.44
CA TRP A 297 14.24 -22.66 32.32
C TRP A 297 12.73 -22.65 32.18
N PHE A 298 12.26 -21.51 31.70
CA PHE A 298 10.87 -21.16 31.43
C PHE A 298 10.04 -22.37 30.97
N LYS A 299 9.02 -22.75 31.77
CA LYS A 299 8.07 -23.80 31.43
C LYS A 299 6.82 -23.14 30.86
N MET A 300 6.66 -23.21 29.54
CA MET A 300 5.39 -22.92 28.88
C MET A 300 4.62 -24.24 28.73
N SER A 301 3.34 -24.27 29.04
CA SER A 301 2.53 -25.45 28.71
C SER A 301 2.36 -25.55 27.19
N ILE A 302 2.16 -26.77 26.67
CA ILE A 302 1.89 -26.95 25.23
C ILE A 302 0.62 -26.21 24.81
N THR A 303 -0.34 -26.08 25.74
CA THR A 303 -1.57 -25.31 25.55
C THR A 303 -1.28 -23.82 25.42
N ASP A 304 -0.43 -23.27 26.28
CA ASP A 304 -0.04 -21.86 26.22
C ASP A 304 0.79 -21.57 24.97
N PHE A 305 1.69 -22.48 24.58
CA PHE A 305 2.42 -22.37 23.32
C PHE A 305 1.45 -22.38 22.14
N ARG A 306 0.51 -23.33 22.13
CA ARG A 306 -0.46 -23.46 21.06
C ARG A 306 -1.33 -22.20 20.94
N LYS A 307 -1.90 -21.75 22.05
CA LYS A 307 -2.83 -20.62 22.08
C LYS A 307 -2.13 -19.29 21.81
N ASN A 308 -0.98 -19.06 22.44
CA ASN A 308 -0.36 -17.74 22.46
C ASN A 308 0.68 -17.54 21.34
N TYR A 309 1.17 -18.62 20.73
CA TYR A 309 2.17 -18.56 19.66
C TYR A 309 1.69 -19.29 18.40
N TRP A 310 1.40 -20.58 18.46
CA TRP A 310 1.09 -21.38 17.26
C TRP A 310 -0.16 -20.89 16.51
N GLU A 311 -1.31 -20.84 17.18
CA GLU A 311 -2.58 -20.48 16.52
C GLU A 311 -2.63 -19.01 16.10
N LYS A 312 -1.82 -18.16 16.74
CA LYS A 312 -1.62 -16.77 16.30
C LYS A 312 -0.88 -16.70 14.97
N GLU A 313 0.14 -17.53 14.79
CA GLU A 313 0.96 -17.53 13.57
C GLU A 313 0.30 -18.32 12.42
N VAL A 314 -0.38 -19.44 12.71
CA VAL A 314 -0.85 -20.37 11.68
C VAL A 314 -2.37 -20.60 11.66
N GLY A 315 -3.14 -19.84 12.43
CA GLY A 315 -4.60 -19.96 12.53
C GLY A 315 -5.06 -21.03 13.52
N GLN A 316 -6.31 -20.87 13.99
CA GLN A 316 -6.91 -21.76 14.98
C GLN A 316 -7.00 -23.20 14.44
N GLY A 317 -6.48 -24.18 15.19
CA GLY A 317 -6.39 -25.57 14.75
C GLY A 317 -5.20 -25.91 13.84
N GLY A 318 -4.44 -24.92 13.39
CA GLY A 318 -3.27 -25.08 12.51
C GLY A 318 -3.60 -25.01 11.02
N ILE A 319 -2.55 -25.10 10.18
CA ILE A 319 -2.62 -24.89 8.72
C ILE A 319 -3.57 -25.83 7.95
N PHE A 320 -4.00 -26.93 8.56
CA PHE A 320 -4.92 -27.90 7.96
C PHE A 320 -6.29 -27.93 8.62
N ALA A 321 -6.55 -27.09 9.63
CA ALA A 321 -7.81 -27.12 10.37
C ALA A 321 -9.06 -27.03 9.48
N PRO A 322 -9.10 -26.17 8.45
CA PRO A 322 -10.25 -26.10 7.53
C PRO A 322 -10.43 -27.37 6.68
N TYR A 323 -9.38 -28.19 6.53
CA TYR A 323 -9.38 -29.38 5.68
C TYR A 323 -9.57 -30.70 6.44
N ILE A 324 -9.59 -30.67 7.79
CA ILE A 324 -9.82 -31.88 8.60
C ILE A 324 -11.21 -32.47 8.32
N GLU A 325 -12.19 -31.61 8.02
CA GLU A 325 -13.57 -31.99 7.72
C GLU A 325 -13.88 -31.92 6.21
N HIS A 326 -12.88 -31.63 5.36
CA HIS A 326 -13.08 -31.59 3.92
C HIS A 326 -13.28 -33.01 3.37
N ASP A 327 -14.32 -33.19 2.55
CA ASP A 327 -14.59 -34.48 1.90
C ASP A 327 -13.36 -34.95 1.11
N MET A 328 -13.00 -36.22 1.25
CA MET A 328 -11.88 -36.87 0.55
C MET A 328 -12.20 -37.04 -0.95
N THR A 329 -12.22 -35.92 -1.66
CA THR A 329 -12.57 -35.80 -3.07
C THR A 329 -11.37 -35.27 -3.85
N LEU A 330 -11.32 -35.62 -5.14
CA LEU A 330 -10.25 -35.16 -6.02
C LEU A 330 -10.56 -33.74 -6.48
N LEU A 331 -9.87 -32.75 -5.92
CA LEU A 331 -9.96 -31.37 -6.40
C LEU A 331 -9.26 -31.26 -7.76
N PRO A 332 -9.91 -30.66 -8.78
CA PRO A 332 -9.27 -30.42 -10.07
C PRO A 332 -8.13 -29.39 -9.91
N TYR A 333 -7.12 -29.46 -10.79
CA TYR A 333 -5.98 -28.53 -10.77
C TYR A 333 -6.41 -27.06 -10.96
N ILE A 334 -7.49 -26.85 -11.72
CA ILE A 334 -8.16 -25.56 -11.88
C ILE A 334 -9.53 -25.71 -11.22
N THR A 335 -9.73 -25.01 -10.11
CA THR A 335 -10.98 -25.05 -9.34
C THR A 335 -11.92 -23.90 -9.72
N THR A 336 -13.21 -24.15 -9.57
CA THR A 336 -14.32 -23.19 -9.73
C THR A 336 -15.17 -23.17 -8.46
N GLY A 337 -16.26 -22.39 -8.46
CA GLY A 337 -17.22 -22.37 -7.36
C GLY A 337 -16.59 -22.03 -6.02
N LYS A 338 -16.84 -22.86 -5.00
CA LYS A 338 -16.32 -22.70 -3.64
C LYS A 338 -14.81 -22.98 -3.50
N ASP A 339 -14.23 -23.77 -4.40
CA ASP A 339 -12.86 -24.29 -4.25
C ASP A 339 -11.80 -23.39 -4.92
N ARG A 340 -12.22 -22.33 -5.63
CA ARG A 340 -11.31 -21.31 -6.18
C ARG A 340 -10.86 -20.34 -5.08
N ARG A 341 -9.67 -19.76 -5.24
CA ARG A 341 -9.08 -18.83 -4.25
C ARG A 341 -9.72 -17.44 -4.25
N ASN A 342 -9.96 -16.88 -5.43
CA ASN A 342 -10.48 -15.53 -5.61
C ASN A 342 -11.68 -15.56 -6.56
N LYS A 343 -12.57 -14.57 -6.44
CA LYS A 343 -13.66 -14.34 -7.39
C LYS A 343 -13.66 -12.88 -7.87
N PRO A 344 -13.99 -12.63 -9.14
CA PRO A 344 -14.25 -11.29 -9.61
C PRO A 344 -15.62 -10.81 -9.13
N VAL A 345 -15.70 -9.53 -8.72
CA VAL A 345 -16.93 -8.84 -8.35
C VAL A 345 -17.07 -7.62 -9.25
N TRP A 346 -18.26 -7.44 -9.82
CA TRP A 346 -18.60 -6.26 -10.61
C TRP A 346 -18.95 -5.10 -9.67
N ALA A 347 -17.92 -4.43 -9.18
CA ALA A 347 -18.01 -3.29 -8.26
C ALA A 347 -18.32 -1.97 -9.00
N ASN A 348 -19.31 -2.00 -9.89
CA ASN A 348 -19.73 -0.83 -10.66
C ASN A 348 -20.29 0.26 -9.73
N GLU A 349 -19.83 1.50 -9.93
CA GLU A 349 -20.17 2.66 -9.10
C GLU A 349 -19.85 2.51 -7.60
N LYS A 350 -19.06 1.52 -7.18
CA LYS A 350 -18.59 1.41 -5.79
C LYS A 350 -17.76 2.62 -5.37
N TYR A 351 -16.96 3.14 -6.29
CA TYR A 351 -16.11 4.32 -6.10
C TYR A 351 -16.67 5.53 -6.84
N LEU A 352 -16.33 6.73 -6.36
CA LEU A 352 -16.55 7.96 -7.10
C LEU A 352 -15.39 8.26 -8.05
N PRO A 353 -15.67 8.75 -9.27
CA PRO A 353 -14.63 9.28 -10.13
C PRO A 353 -14.01 10.54 -9.51
N PRO A 354 -12.71 10.81 -9.74
CA PRO A 354 -12.03 11.99 -9.18
C PRO A 354 -12.76 13.31 -9.47
N CYS A 355 -13.34 13.46 -10.66
CA CYS A 355 -14.06 14.67 -11.05
C CYS A 355 -15.34 14.91 -10.25
N ALA A 356 -16.07 13.85 -9.86
CA ALA A 356 -17.29 13.96 -9.05
C ALA A 356 -16.96 14.04 -7.55
N TYR A 357 -15.90 13.35 -7.11
CA TYR A 357 -15.44 13.39 -5.73
C TYR A 357 -14.93 14.79 -5.34
N ASN A 358 -14.07 15.39 -6.16
CA ASN A 358 -13.49 16.72 -5.89
C ASN A 358 -14.40 17.89 -6.27
N CYS A 359 -15.55 17.64 -6.91
CA CYS A 359 -16.57 18.65 -7.08
C CYS A 359 -17.31 18.83 -5.74
N PRO A 360 -17.26 20.00 -5.08
CA PRO A 360 -17.96 20.19 -3.80
C PRO A 360 -19.47 20.02 -3.90
N THR A 361 -20.01 20.15 -5.11
CA THR A 361 -21.44 19.93 -5.42
C THR A 361 -21.73 18.49 -5.85
N HIS A 362 -20.70 17.63 -5.99
CA HIS A 362 -20.79 16.22 -6.42
C HIS A 362 -21.50 16.00 -7.77
N ILE A 363 -21.29 16.90 -8.73
CA ILE A 363 -21.88 16.79 -10.08
C ILE A 363 -21.29 15.56 -10.80
N PRO A 364 -22.11 14.60 -11.28
CA PRO A 364 -21.65 13.35 -11.87
C PRO A 364 -21.23 13.55 -13.33
N SER A 365 -20.12 14.23 -13.56
CA SER A 365 -19.65 14.59 -14.91
C SER A 365 -19.40 13.38 -15.81
N HIS A 366 -18.98 12.26 -15.24
CA HIS A 366 -18.84 10.97 -15.93
C HIS A 366 -20.17 10.40 -16.45
N LYS A 367 -21.29 10.57 -15.71
CA LYS A 367 -22.63 10.17 -16.17
C LYS A 367 -23.14 11.10 -17.27
N ARG A 368 -22.84 12.39 -17.17
CA ARG A 368 -23.10 13.35 -18.26
C ARG A 368 -22.37 12.94 -19.53
N ALA A 369 -21.09 12.57 -19.44
CA ALA A 369 -20.34 12.03 -20.57
C ALA A 369 -20.94 10.73 -21.12
N ALA A 370 -21.43 9.83 -20.26
CA ALA A 370 -22.12 8.62 -20.70
C ALA A 370 -23.39 8.91 -21.51
N LEU A 371 -24.23 9.84 -21.05
CA LEU A 371 -25.41 10.30 -21.78
C LEU A 371 -25.06 10.90 -23.15
N ILE A 372 -24.00 11.73 -23.22
CA ILE A 372 -23.55 12.32 -24.49
C ILE A 372 -23.12 11.23 -25.49
N ARG A 373 -22.41 10.19 -25.04
CA ARG A 373 -22.04 9.05 -25.91
C ARG A 373 -23.26 8.28 -26.43
N GLN A 374 -24.36 8.30 -25.69
CA GLN A 374 -25.64 7.71 -26.11
C GLN A 374 -26.44 8.64 -27.04
N GLY A 375 -25.89 9.78 -27.47
CA GLY A 375 -26.58 10.79 -28.26
C GLY A 375 -27.53 11.69 -27.46
N LYS A 376 -27.57 11.54 -26.13
CA LYS A 376 -28.50 12.23 -25.22
C LYS A 376 -27.89 13.51 -24.65
N LEU A 377 -27.46 14.42 -25.53
CA LEU A 377 -26.83 15.68 -25.11
C LEU A 377 -27.74 16.52 -24.21
N HIS A 378 -29.02 16.61 -24.54
CA HIS A 378 -29.97 17.41 -23.76
C HIS A 378 -30.13 16.88 -22.32
N GLU A 379 -30.38 15.57 -22.14
CA GLU A 379 -30.45 14.92 -20.83
C GLU A 379 -29.15 15.11 -20.02
N ALA A 380 -27.99 15.05 -20.71
CA ALA A 380 -26.69 15.30 -20.08
C ALA A 380 -26.53 16.73 -19.57
N LEU A 381 -27.09 17.71 -20.30
CA LEU A 381 -27.10 19.11 -19.89
C LEU A 381 -28.07 19.31 -18.73
N GLU A 382 -29.29 18.77 -18.79
CA GLU A 382 -30.31 18.85 -17.74
C GLU A 382 -29.88 18.23 -16.41
N LEU A 383 -29.11 17.14 -16.45
CA LEU A 383 -28.67 16.43 -15.23
C LEU A 383 -27.96 17.37 -14.24
N VAL A 384 -27.25 18.39 -14.70
CA VAL A 384 -26.54 19.33 -13.81
C VAL A 384 -27.51 20.12 -12.91
N LEU A 385 -28.74 20.37 -13.34
CA LEU A 385 -29.73 21.15 -12.61
C LEU A 385 -30.30 20.39 -11.39
N GLN A 386 -30.13 19.08 -11.35
CA GLN A 386 -30.39 18.29 -10.14
C GLN A 386 -29.32 18.52 -9.05
N TYR A 387 -28.19 19.12 -9.40
CA TYR A 387 -27.04 19.28 -8.52
C TYR A 387 -26.75 20.76 -8.22
N SER A 388 -26.91 21.66 -9.19
CA SER A 388 -26.62 23.08 -9.06
C SER A 388 -27.68 23.94 -9.76
N PRO A 389 -28.15 25.04 -9.13
CA PRO A 389 -29.05 26.00 -9.78
C PRO A 389 -28.35 26.92 -10.78
N LEU A 390 -27.01 27.01 -10.74
CA LEU A 390 -26.22 28.02 -11.45
C LEU A 390 -25.07 27.39 -12.28
N PRO A 391 -25.32 26.36 -13.12
CA PRO A 391 -24.26 25.69 -13.89
C PRO A 391 -23.51 26.63 -14.85
N ALA A 392 -24.17 27.57 -15.51
CA ALA A 392 -23.50 28.47 -16.46
C ALA A 392 -22.66 29.52 -15.73
N THR A 393 -23.23 30.17 -14.72
CA THR A 393 -22.56 31.16 -13.88
C THR A 393 -21.37 30.53 -13.15
N VAL A 394 -21.58 29.40 -12.48
CA VAL A 394 -20.55 28.80 -11.64
C VAL A 394 -19.62 27.89 -12.42
N CYS A 395 -20.10 26.77 -12.96
CA CYS A 395 -19.24 25.83 -13.67
C CYS A 395 -18.69 26.41 -14.97
N GLY A 396 -19.48 27.24 -15.67
CA GLY A 396 -19.11 27.79 -16.96
C GLY A 396 -18.18 29.02 -16.94
N GLN A 397 -18.27 29.86 -15.89
CA GLN A 397 -17.53 31.14 -15.82
C GLN A 397 -16.52 31.20 -14.67
N ILE A 398 -16.97 31.08 -13.42
CA ILE A 398 -16.16 31.49 -12.25
C ILE A 398 -15.51 30.34 -11.46
N CYS A 399 -15.92 29.09 -11.66
CA CYS A 399 -15.33 27.96 -10.93
C CYS A 399 -13.87 27.75 -11.38
N PRO A 400 -12.93 27.48 -10.46
CA PRO A 400 -11.58 27.05 -10.83
C PRO A 400 -11.54 25.62 -11.41
N ASN A 401 -12.69 24.95 -11.51
CA ASN A 401 -12.89 23.63 -12.09
C ASN A 401 -12.01 22.54 -11.47
N LEU A 402 -12.12 22.37 -10.14
CA LEU A 402 -11.45 21.30 -9.37
C LEU A 402 -11.69 19.89 -9.95
N CYS A 403 -12.87 19.69 -10.56
CA CYS A 403 -13.23 18.47 -11.27
C CYS A 403 -12.35 18.21 -12.52
N MET A 404 -11.94 19.26 -13.22
CA MET A 404 -11.03 19.20 -14.36
C MET A 404 -9.59 19.03 -13.89
N GLN A 405 -9.18 19.73 -12.83
CA GLN A 405 -7.83 19.62 -12.24
C GLN A 405 -7.52 18.19 -11.75
N SER A 406 -8.53 17.50 -11.22
CA SER A 406 -8.42 16.12 -10.73
C SER A 406 -8.79 15.06 -11.78
N CYS A 407 -9.10 15.45 -13.01
CA CYS A 407 -9.54 14.49 -14.03
C CYS A 407 -8.42 13.51 -14.38
N THR A 408 -8.69 12.19 -14.32
CA THR A 408 -7.73 11.14 -14.72
C THR A 408 -7.21 11.34 -16.15
N ARG A 409 -8.04 11.85 -17.07
CA ARG A 409 -7.62 12.15 -18.45
C ARG A 409 -6.52 13.20 -18.51
N GLY A 410 -6.51 14.17 -17.59
CA GLY A 410 -5.48 15.20 -17.50
C GLY A 410 -4.08 14.67 -17.17
N GLN A 411 -3.95 13.41 -16.73
CA GLN A 411 -2.65 12.75 -16.56
C GLN A 411 -2.07 12.19 -17.86
N ILE A 412 -2.88 12.10 -18.92
CA ILE A 412 -2.43 11.68 -20.26
C ILE A 412 -2.25 12.90 -21.15
N ASP A 413 -3.30 13.70 -21.31
CA ASP A 413 -3.32 14.85 -22.22
C ASP A 413 -4.06 16.06 -21.61
N LYS A 414 -5.34 16.24 -21.91
CA LYS A 414 -6.15 17.38 -21.46
C LYS A 414 -7.38 16.87 -20.70
N PRO A 415 -7.75 17.50 -19.58
CA PRO A 415 -8.98 17.16 -18.88
C PRO A 415 -10.20 17.45 -19.76
N LEU A 416 -11.33 16.82 -19.43
CA LEU A 416 -12.61 17.07 -20.11
C LEU A 416 -13.04 18.53 -19.90
N GLY A 417 -13.59 19.17 -20.93
CA GLY A 417 -14.13 20.53 -20.86
C GLY A 417 -15.47 20.59 -20.15
N ILE A 418 -15.47 20.36 -18.83
CA ILE A 418 -16.68 20.38 -17.99
C ILE A 418 -17.29 21.80 -17.91
N ASP A 419 -16.45 22.84 -18.05
CA ASP A 419 -16.86 24.24 -18.12
C ASP A 419 -17.74 24.53 -19.34
N ARG A 420 -17.42 23.94 -20.51
CA ARG A 420 -18.27 24.02 -21.72
C ARG A 420 -19.67 23.48 -21.44
N LEU A 421 -19.75 22.32 -20.79
CA LEU A 421 -21.03 21.72 -20.40
C LEU A 421 -21.81 22.58 -19.39
N GLY A 422 -21.15 23.46 -18.65
CA GLY A 422 -21.79 24.48 -17.82
C GLY A 422 -22.38 25.61 -18.66
N ARG A 423 -21.60 26.18 -19.59
CA ARG A 423 -22.05 27.27 -20.47
C ARG A 423 -23.23 26.86 -21.36
N LEU A 424 -23.21 25.64 -21.91
CA LEU A 424 -24.30 25.10 -22.72
C LEU A 424 -25.62 24.92 -21.95
N ALA A 425 -25.59 24.90 -20.62
CA ALA A 425 -26.76 24.71 -19.76
C ALA A 425 -27.56 26.01 -19.48
N ILE A 426 -27.14 27.15 -20.03
CA ILE A 426 -27.70 28.48 -19.71
C ILE A 426 -29.19 28.63 -20.05
N ASP A 427 -29.67 28.00 -21.13
CA ASP A 427 -31.06 28.12 -21.60
C ASP A 427 -31.93 26.91 -21.24
N LEU A 428 -31.45 26.03 -20.36
CA LEU A 428 -32.27 24.93 -19.88
C LEU A 428 -33.39 25.46 -18.97
N PRO A 429 -34.64 24.96 -19.13
CA PRO A 429 -35.75 25.31 -18.24
C PRO A 429 -35.52 24.76 -16.83
N ALA A 430 -36.31 25.23 -15.85
CA ALA A 430 -36.32 24.60 -14.55
C ALA A 430 -36.79 23.14 -14.63
N PRO A 431 -36.14 22.20 -13.91
CA PRO A 431 -36.59 20.81 -13.87
C PRO A 431 -37.98 20.67 -13.25
N LYS A 432 -38.66 19.58 -13.60
CA LYS A 432 -39.93 19.22 -12.96
C LYS A 432 -39.72 18.98 -11.46
N LYS A 433 -40.54 19.62 -10.64
CA LYS A 433 -40.57 19.44 -9.17
C LYS A 433 -41.27 18.14 -8.80
N ALA A 434 -40.91 17.58 -7.64
CA ALA A 434 -41.67 16.52 -6.98
C ALA A 434 -43.02 17.07 -6.46
N GLU A 435 -43.91 16.15 -6.09
CA GLU A 435 -45.21 16.51 -5.51
C GLU A 435 -45.05 17.31 -4.20
N PRO A 436 -45.96 18.26 -3.91
CA PRO A 436 -45.88 19.07 -2.71
C PRO A 436 -45.81 18.24 -1.43
N THR A 437 -44.83 18.50 -0.58
CA THR A 437 -44.64 17.80 0.70
C THR A 437 -45.47 18.38 1.83
N GLY A 438 -45.92 19.63 1.69
CA GLY A 438 -46.62 20.38 2.73
C GLY A 438 -45.70 21.09 3.73
N HIS A 439 -44.38 20.86 3.69
CA HIS A 439 -43.44 21.46 4.62
C HIS A 439 -42.98 22.85 4.20
N THR A 440 -42.73 23.73 5.18
CA THR A 440 -42.29 25.12 4.96
C THR A 440 -40.89 25.38 5.51
N ILE A 441 -40.00 25.94 4.67
CA ILE A 441 -38.61 26.24 5.01
C ILE A 441 -38.27 27.69 4.69
N ALA A 442 -37.61 28.37 5.62
CA ALA A 442 -37.04 29.69 5.40
C ALA A 442 -35.55 29.61 5.06
N VAL A 443 -35.10 30.43 4.11
CA VAL A 443 -33.69 30.61 3.76
C VAL A 443 -33.34 32.09 3.91
N ILE A 444 -32.42 32.41 4.82
CA ILE A 444 -31.97 33.77 5.08
C ILE A 444 -30.68 34.01 4.29
N GLY A 445 -30.76 34.81 3.22
CA GLY A 445 -29.68 35.12 2.29
C GLY A 445 -29.89 34.52 0.91
N GLY A 446 -29.95 35.38 -0.11
CA GLY A 446 -30.11 35.06 -1.53
C GLY A 446 -28.78 34.88 -2.28
N GLY A 447 -27.69 34.55 -1.57
CA GLY A 447 -26.38 34.23 -2.16
C GLY A 447 -26.29 32.79 -2.67
N PRO A 448 -25.13 32.36 -3.22
CA PRO A 448 -24.98 31.05 -3.86
C PRO A 448 -25.38 29.83 -3.00
N SER A 449 -25.06 29.86 -1.70
CA SER A 449 -25.45 28.79 -0.77
C SER A 449 -26.95 28.75 -0.52
N GLY A 450 -27.56 29.90 -0.26
CA GLY A 450 -29.01 30.02 -0.05
C GLY A 450 -29.80 29.67 -1.31
N LEU A 451 -29.37 30.15 -2.47
CA LEU A 451 -29.95 29.78 -3.77
C LEU A 451 -29.87 28.28 -4.02
N SER A 452 -28.74 27.63 -3.70
CA SER A 452 -28.60 26.18 -3.82
C SER A 452 -29.54 25.42 -2.88
N ALA A 453 -29.60 25.81 -1.61
CA ALA A 453 -30.50 25.17 -0.65
C ALA A 453 -31.97 25.32 -1.06
N ALA A 454 -32.38 26.53 -1.44
CA ALA A 454 -33.74 26.83 -1.85
C ALA A 454 -34.14 26.07 -3.11
N TRP A 455 -33.26 26.03 -4.11
CA TRP A 455 -33.47 25.27 -5.34
C TRP A 455 -33.69 23.79 -5.06
N GLN A 456 -32.80 23.19 -4.27
CA GLN A 456 -32.81 21.76 -3.96
C GLN A 456 -34.04 21.37 -3.12
N LEU A 457 -34.44 22.20 -2.16
CA LEU A 457 -35.65 21.97 -1.36
C LEU A 457 -36.92 22.14 -2.20
N ALA A 458 -36.97 23.15 -3.07
CA ALA A 458 -38.12 23.37 -3.95
C ALA A 458 -38.28 22.26 -5.00
N LEU A 459 -37.18 21.74 -5.57
CA LEU A 459 -37.20 20.56 -6.44
C LEU A 459 -37.83 19.34 -5.76
N LYS A 460 -37.64 19.22 -4.45
CA LYS A 460 -38.16 18.13 -3.62
C LYS A 460 -39.60 18.34 -3.14
N GLY A 461 -40.28 19.39 -3.62
CA GLY A 461 -41.70 19.65 -3.32
C GLY A 461 -41.96 20.47 -2.06
N HIS A 462 -40.92 20.99 -1.40
CA HIS A 462 -41.10 21.83 -0.21
C HIS A 462 -41.45 23.27 -0.59
N THR A 463 -42.19 23.96 0.29
CA THR A 463 -42.43 25.40 0.16
C THR A 463 -41.26 26.17 0.74
N VAL A 464 -40.60 27.01 -0.05
CA VAL A 464 -39.38 27.71 0.34
C VAL A 464 -39.54 29.22 0.24
N ASN A 465 -39.17 29.93 1.31
CA ASN A 465 -39.18 31.38 1.42
C ASN A 465 -37.74 31.90 1.57
N ILE A 466 -37.22 32.61 0.56
CA ILE A 466 -35.92 33.29 0.62
C ILE A 466 -36.12 34.72 1.12
N TYR A 467 -35.39 35.09 2.18
CA TYR A 467 -35.30 36.46 2.69
C TYR A 467 -33.93 37.03 2.34
N GLU A 468 -33.90 38.06 1.50
CA GLU A 468 -32.67 38.70 1.02
C GLU A 468 -32.67 40.18 1.42
N SER A 469 -31.55 40.62 2.01
CA SER A 469 -31.35 41.97 2.53
C SER A 469 -31.25 43.06 1.47
N THR A 470 -30.86 42.70 0.25
CA THR A 470 -30.66 43.59 -0.89
C THR A 470 -31.86 43.55 -1.85
N ASP A 471 -31.83 44.43 -2.86
CA ASP A 471 -32.86 44.54 -3.89
C ASP A 471 -32.75 43.47 -4.98
N LYS A 472 -31.76 42.57 -4.91
CA LYS A 472 -31.47 41.55 -5.92
C LYS A 472 -30.94 40.26 -5.31
N LEU A 473 -31.21 39.14 -5.99
CA LEU A 473 -30.59 37.85 -5.67
C LEU A 473 -29.15 37.77 -6.21
N GLY A 474 -28.37 36.86 -5.65
CA GLY A 474 -27.01 36.53 -6.07
C GLY A 474 -25.94 36.84 -5.02
N GLY A 475 -26.21 37.69 -4.02
CA GLY A 475 -25.21 38.01 -2.99
C GLY A 475 -23.86 38.44 -3.59
N LYS A 476 -22.74 37.91 -3.10
CA LYS A 476 -21.40 38.29 -3.60
C LYS A 476 -21.15 38.01 -5.09
N ILE A 477 -21.82 37.05 -5.72
CA ILE A 477 -21.64 36.81 -7.17
C ILE A 477 -22.29 37.91 -8.01
N GLU A 478 -23.37 38.52 -7.52
CA GLU A 478 -24.01 39.69 -8.15
C GLU A 478 -23.24 40.98 -7.80
N LEU A 479 -22.84 41.11 -6.54
CA LEU A 479 -22.33 42.35 -5.98
C LEU A 479 -20.83 42.56 -6.22
N CYS A 480 -19.99 41.52 -6.12
CA CYS A 480 -18.54 41.69 -6.00
C CYS A 480 -17.73 41.05 -7.12
N ILE A 481 -18.30 40.14 -7.92
CA ILE A 481 -17.54 39.50 -9.00
C ILE A 481 -17.39 40.47 -10.18
N PRO A 482 -16.17 40.66 -10.70
CA PRO A 482 -15.90 41.41 -11.93
C PRO A 482 -16.81 41.05 -13.11
N ARG A 483 -17.41 42.04 -13.80
CA ARG A 483 -18.26 41.81 -14.99
C ARG A 483 -17.52 41.17 -16.18
N GLU A 484 -16.21 41.38 -16.29
CA GLU A 484 -15.36 40.71 -17.28
C GLU A 484 -15.27 39.20 -17.05
N ARG A 485 -15.44 38.75 -15.79
CA ARG A 485 -15.39 37.34 -15.40
C ARG A 485 -16.77 36.71 -15.38
N LEU A 486 -17.78 37.46 -14.90
CA LEU A 486 -19.17 37.03 -14.88
C LEU A 486 -20.06 38.09 -15.53
N PRO A 487 -20.42 37.88 -16.81
CA PRO A 487 -21.33 38.80 -17.48
C PRO A 487 -22.74 38.73 -16.90
N GLN A 488 -23.36 39.90 -16.75
CA GLN A 488 -24.61 40.08 -16.02
C GLN A 488 -25.76 39.25 -16.59
N GLU A 489 -25.81 39.14 -17.92
CA GLU A 489 -26.86 38.42 -18.64
C GLU A 489 -26.90 36.94 -18.26
N VAL A 490 -25.74 36.31 -18.03
CA VAL A 490 -25.64 34.90 -17.64
C VAL A 490 -26.26 34.67 -16.26
N LEU A 491 -25.90 35.51 -15.29
CA LEU A 491 -26.43 35.40 -13.94
C LEU A 491 -27.93 35.67 -13.90
N GLN A 492 -28.39 36.74 -14.55
CA GLN A 492 -29.82 37.10 -14.58
C GLN A 492 -30.66 36.01 -15.25
N LYS A 493 -30.15 35.40 -16.33
CA LYS A 493 -30.82 34.29 -16.99
C LYS A 493 -31.01 33.10 -16.05
N GLU A 494 -29.98 32.69 -15.33
CA GLU A 494 -30.09 31.55 -14.41
C GLU A 494 -30.94 31.86 -13.17
N LEU A 495 -30.87 33.09 -12.65
CA LEU A 495 -31.72 33.55 -11.54
C LEU A 495 -33.20 33.59 -11.94
N SER A 496 -33.52 33.87 -13.21
CA SER A 496 -34.91 33.89 -13.68
C SER A 496 -35.64 32.56 -13.47
N ARG A 497 -34.92 31.43 -13.49
CA ARG A 497 -35.47 30.08 -13.27
C ARG A 497 -36.03 29.86 -11.86
N PHE A 498 -35.63 30.68 -10.88
CA PHE A 498 -36.21 30.60 -9.53
C PHE A 498 -37.69 30.98 -9.50
N LYS A 499 -38.17 31.77 -10.49
CA LYS A 499 -39.60 32.04 -10.65
C LYS A 499 -40.35 30.79 -11.16
N GLU A 500 -39.75 30.05 -12.10
CA GLU A 500 -40.30 28.79 -12.63
C GLU A 500 -40.40 27.71 -11.54
N ILE A 501 -39.37 27.61 -10.69
CA ILE A 501 -39.36 26.66 -9.57
C ILE A 501 -40.27 27.09 -8.41
N GLY A 502 -40.89 28.28 -8.45
CA GLY A 502 -41.90 28.71 -7.48
C GLY A 502 -41.38 28.94 -6.06
N VAL A 503 -40.13 29.39 -5.92
CA VAL A 503 -39.60 29.84 -4.63
C VAL A 503 -40.14 31.24 -4.33
N ASN A 504 -40.60 31.48 -3.11
CA ASN A 504 -41.05 32.80 -2.67
C ASN A 504 -39.83 33.65 -2.32
N ILE A 505 -39.73 34.85 -2.89
CA ILE A 505 -38.55 35.71 -2.75
C ILE A 505 -38.99 37.03 -2.11
N TYR A 506 -38.44 37.32 -0.94
CA TYR A 506 -38.64 38.56 -0.18
C TYR A 506 -37.34 39.36 -0.21
N LEU A 507 -37.31 40.43 -1.00
CA LEU A 507 -36.15 41.32 -1.17
C LEU A 507 -36.24 42.51 -0.21
N ASN A 508 -35.11 43.16 0.07
CA ASN A 508 -34.98 44.27 1.02
C ASN A 508 -35.37 43.90 2.47
N GLU A 509 -35.27 42.62 2.83
CA GLU A 509 -35.60 42.10 4.16
C GLU A 509 -34.32 41.97 5.00
N LYS A 510 -33.98 43.02 5.74
CA LYS A 510 -32.89 42.96 6.72
C LYS A 510 -33.37 42.31 8.01
N ILE A 511 -32.79 41.16 8.34
CA ILE A 511 -33.20 40.37 9.50
C ILE A 511 -32.55 40.92 10.77
N ASN A 512 -33.37 41.35 11.72
CA ASN A 512 -32.99 41.62 13.11
C ASN A 512 -33.47 40.45 14.00
N GLN A 513 -33.24 40.53 15.31
CA GLN A 513 -33.61 39.48 16.24
C GLN A 513 -35.12 39.20 16.26
N GLU A 514 -35.96 40.25 16.29
CA GLU A 514 -37.42 40.11 16.27
C GLU A 514 -37.92 39.42 15.00
N LYS A 515 -37.38 39.81 13.84
CA LYS A 515 -37.73 39.22 12.54
C LYS A 515 -37.23 37.77 12.44
N PHE A 516 -36.06 37.46 13.00
CA PHE A 516 -35.58 36.09 13.08
C PHE A 516 -36.53 35.21 13.90
N GLU A 517 -37.00 35.69 15.06
CA GLU A 517 -37.97 34.96 15.88
C GLU A 517 -39.31 34.74 15.17
N GLU A 518 -39.79 35.73 14.39
CA GLU A 518 -40.96 35.60 13.53
C GLU A 518 -40.76 34.48 12.49
N ILE A 519 -39.65 34.53 11.74
CA ILE A 519 -39.30 33.52 10.73
C ILE A 519 -39.18 32.14 11.36
N TYR A 520 -38.53 32.06 12.51
CA TYR A 520 -38.35 30.81 13.26
C TYR A 520 -39.69 30.22 13.69
N LYS A 521 -40.66 31.01 14.13
CA LYS A 521 -42.00 30.50 14.51
C LYS A 521 -42.81 30.01 13.32
N ASN A 522 -42.70 30.67 12.17
CA ASN A 522 -43.57 30.45 11.01
C ASN A 522 -43.11 29.35 10.04
N HIS A 523 -41.89 28.81 10.21
CA HIS A 523 -41.35 27.76 9.34
C HIS A 523 -40.93 26.56 10.16
N GLU A 524 -40.87 25.37 9.56
CA GLU A 524 -40.39 24.17 10.24
C GLU A 524 -38.87 24.09 10.31
N ILE A 525 -38.16 24.69 9.34
CA ILE A 525 -36.69 24.76 9.29
C ILE A 525 -36.26 26.17 8.86
N VAL A 526 -35.14 26.64 9.40
CA VAL A 526 -34.50 27.89 9.00
C VAL A 526 -33.07 27.61 8.54
N VAL A 527 -32.72 28.04 7.32
CA VAL A 527 -31.38 27.94 6.75
C VAL A 527 -30.74 29.32 6.72
N VAL A 528 -29.71 29.54 7.52
CA VAL A 528 -28.92 30.76 7.59
C VAL A 528 -27.80 30.72 6.56
N ALA A 529 -27.99 31.45 5.47
CA ALA A 529 -27.06 31.59 4.35
C ALA A 529 -26.63 33.05 4.15
N CYS A 530 -26.53 33.81 5.25
CA CYS A 530 -26.32 35.26 5.23
C CYS A 530 -24.94 35.70 4.72
N GLY A 531 -23.97 34.79 4.59
CA GLY A 531 -22.64 35.08 4.08
C GLY A 531 -21.79 35.98 4.99
N ALA A 532 -20.54 36.22 4.59
CA ALA A 532 -19.62 37.09 5.30
C ALA A 532 -19.61 38.50 4.69
N HIS A 533 -20.20 39.50 5.35
CA HIS A 533 -20.35 40.86 4.81
C HIS A 533 -19.65 41.95 5.63
N LYS A 534 -19.02 41.60 6.76
CA LYS A 534 -18.27 42.54 7.58
C LYS A 534 -16.76 42.38 7.29
N PRO A 535 -16.12 43.34 6.60
CA PRO A 535 -14.70 43.26 6.32
C PRO A 535 -13.86 43.23 7.60
N ARG A 536 -12.80 42.41 7.60
CA ARG A 536 -11.78 42.49 8.65
C ARG A 536 -10.88 43.69 8.38
N LEU A 537 -10.71 44.53 9.39
CA LEU A 537 -9.82 45.68 9.34
C LEU A 537 -8.65 45.44 10.30
N ILE A 538 -7.42 45.61 9.80
CA ILE A 538 -6.22 45.59 10.63
C ILE A 538 -5.95 47.03 11.07
N PRO A 539 -5.97 47.32 12.38
CA PRO A 539 -5.71 48.67 12.87
C PRO A 539 -4.24 49.02 12.71
N PHE A 540 -3.96 50.10 11.99
CA PHE A 540 -2.67 50.78 11.92
C PHE A 540 -2.89 52.29 11.71
N PRO A 541 -1.93 53.17 12.04
CA PRO A 541 -2.07 54.60 11.79
C PRO A 541 -2.39 54.88 10.31
N GLY A 542 -3.53 55.53 10.03
CA GLY A 542 -4.04 55.80 8.68
C GLY A 542 -4.94 54.70 8.08
N SER A 543 -5.23 53.63 8.82
CA SER A 543 -6.15 52.56 8.38
C SER A 543 -7.59 53.04 8.14
N GLU A 544 -8.00 54.15 8.75
CA GLU A 544 -9.28 54.84 8.53
C GLU A 544 -9.46 55.42 7.11
N HIS A 545 -8.36 55.58 6.36
CA HIS A 545 -8.38 56.06 4.97
C HIS A 545 -8.36 54.92 3.94
N VAL A 546 -8.35 53.67 4.40
CA VAL A 546 -8.27 52.48 3.55
C VAL A 546 -9.68 52.04 3.13
N VAL A 547 -9.84 51.68 1.85
CA VAL A 547 -11.10 51.14 1.32
C VAL A 547 -11.11 49.61 1.45
N THR A 548 -12.25 49.00 1.74
CA THR A 548 -12.34 47.53 1.82
C THR A 548 -12.50 46.93 0.42
N ALA A 549 -12.01 45.71 0.21
CA ALA A 549 -12.19 45.00 -1.06
C ALA A 549 -13.67 44.79 -1.41
N TYR A 550 -14.50 44.51 -0.40
CA TYR A 550 -15.94 44.37 -0.56
C TYR A 550 -16.58 45.66 -1.11
N ASP A 551 -16.32 46.79 -0.46
CA ASP A 551 -16.89 48.08 -0.86
C ASP A 551 -16.36 48.52 -2.23
N PHE A 552 -15.07 48.31 -2.50
CA PHE A 552 -14.46 48.61 -3.79
C PHE A 552 -15.15 47.85 -4.94
N LEU A 553 -15.23 46.52 -4.83
CA LEU A 553 -15.82 45.68 -5.87
C LEU A 553 -17.32 45.92 -6.02
N ARG A 554 -18.04 46.12 -4.91
CA ARG A 554 -19.46 46.46 -4.93
C ARG A 554 -19.71 47.77 -5.67
N ASN A 555 -18.96 48.82 -5.31
CA ASN A 555 -19.07 50.12 -5.96
C ASN A 555 -18.68 50.07 -7.44
N ALA A 556 -17.75 49.19 -7.82
CA ALA A 556 -17.38 48.97 -9.21
C ALA A 556 -18.59 48.49 -10.02
N ASN A 557 -19.27 47.47 -9.49
CA ASN A 557 -20.37 46.80 -10.17
C ASN A 557 -21.65 47.62 -10.25
N ILE A 558 -21.87 48.58 -9.33
CA ILE A 558 -22.99 49.53 -9.39
C ILE A 558 -22.63 50.84 -10.12
N GLY A 559 -21.41 50.97 -10.64
CA GLY A 559 -20.95 52.13 -11.39
C GLY A 559 -20.67 53.38 -10.55
N SER A 560 -20.38 53.21 -9.25
CA SER A 560 -20.18 54.30 -8.29
C SER A 560 -18.73 54.45 -7.80
N LEU A 561 -17.76 53.85 -8.48
CA LEU A 561 -16.34 54.03 -8.15
C LEU A 561 -15.81 55.39 -8.63
N PRO A 562 -14.89 56.02 -7.87
CA PRO A 562 -14.15 57.17 -8.36
C PRO A 562 -13.24 56.78 -9.53
N ASP A 563 -13.01 57.72 -10.44
CA ASP A 563 -12.06 57.55 -11.56
C ASP A 563 -10.64 57.26 -11.02
N LEU A 564 -10.09 56.10 -11.39
CA LEU A 564 -8.73 55.69 -11.01
C LEU A 564 -7.69 56.04 -12.07
N ASN A 565 -8.07 56.79 -13.11
CA ASN A 565 -7.15 57.20 -14.17
C ASN A 565 -5.92 57.92 -13.60
N GLY A 566 -4.74 57.39 -13.92
CA GLY A 566 -3.46 57.94 -13.45
C GLY A 566 -3.04 57.51 -12.04
N LYS A 567 -3.88 56.78 -11.29
CA LYS A 567 -3.67 56.48 -9.87
C LYS A 567 -2.81 55.22 -9.64
N LYS A 568 -2.02 55.22 -8.56
CA LYS A 568 -1.28 54.06 -8.04
C LYS A 568 -2.04 53.40 -6.89
N ILE A 569 -2.33 52.11 -7.02
CA ILE A 569 -3.14 51.36 -6.06
C ILE A 569 -2.29 50.33 -5.34
N VAL A 570 -2.42 50.26 -4.01
CA VAL A 570 -1.80 49.21 -3.21
C VAL A 570 -2.88 48.38 -2.52
N ILE A 571 -2.82 47.06 -2.69
CA ILE A 571 -3.78 46.11 -2.13
C ILE A 571 -3.10 45.35 -0.99
N ILE A 572 -3.66 45.42 0.22
CA ILE A 572 -3.20 44.64 1.38
C ILE A 572 -3.96 43.32 1.38
N GLY A 573 -3.29 42.23 0.99
CA GLY A 573 -3.82 40.87 0.87
C GLY A 573 -3.79 40.37 -0.58
N ALA A 574 -3.10 39.25 -0.82
CA ALA A 574 -2.89 38.64 -2.15
C ALA A 574 -3.65 37.30 -2.30
N GLY A 575 -4.93 37.28 -1.88
CA GLY A 575 -5.87 36.18 -2.16
C GLY A 575 -6.67 36.40 -3.46
N ASN A 576 -7.55 35.47 -3.83
CA ASN A 576 -8.37 35.58 -5.07
C ASN A 576 -9.17 36.89 -5.13
N VAL A 577 -9.75 37.32 -4.00
CA VAL A 577 -10.46 38.62 -3.93
C VAL A 577 -9.52 39.79 -4.19
N GLY A 578 -8.29 39.75 -3.65
CA GLY A 578 -7.28 40.78 -3.91
C GLY A 578 -6.88 40.83 -5.39
N MET A 579 -6.84 39.69 -6.08
CA MET A 579 -6.57 39.64 -7.52
C MET A 579 -7.75 40.15 -8.36
N ASP A 580 -8.99 39.90 -7.93
CA ASP A 580 -10.19 40.50 -8.54
C ASP A 580 -10.18 42.03 -8.38
N VAL A 581 -9.85 42.54 -7.18
CA VAL A 581 -9.63 43.97 -6.94
C VAL A 581 -8.55 44.52 -7.87
N ALA A 582 -7.45 43.80 -8.03
CA ALA A 582 -6.34 44.24 -8.87
C ALA A 582 -6.75 44.35 -10.34
N SER A 583 -7.46 43.35 -10.86
CA SER A 583 -7.96 43.36 -12.24
C SER A 583 -8.97 44.48 -12.47
N GLN A 584 -9.86 44.72 -11.51
CA GLN A 584 -10.85 45.79 -11.59
C GLN A 584 -10.23 47.19 -11.46
N ALA A 585 -9.22 47.36 -10.62
CA ALA A 585 -8.50 48.62 -10.52
C ALA A 585 -7.88 49.03 -11.87
N TYR A 586 -7.29 48.07 -12.60
CA TYR A 586 -6.81 48.32 -13.96
C TYR A 586 -7.95 48.66 -14.95
N ASN A 587 -9.10 47.96 -14.86
CA ASN A 587 -10.26 48.30 -15.70
C ASN A 587 -10.82 49.70 -15.43
N CYS A 588 -10.64 50.21 -14.21
CA CYS A 588 -11.02 51.56 -13.82
C CYS A 588 -9.93 52.62 -14.10
N GLY A 589 -8.83 52.27 -14.78
CA GLY A 589 -7.81 53.21 -15.26
C GLY A 589 -6.56 53.35 -14.39
N ALA A 590 -6.36 52.50 -13.37
CA ALA A 590 -5.16 52.55 -12.55
C ALA A 590 -3.87 52.36 -13.39
N THR A 591 -2.85 53.18 -13.12
CA THR A 591 -1.56 53.12 -13.82
C THR A 591 -0.67 52.00 -13.28
N SER A 592 -0.79 51.70 -11.99
CA SER A 592 0.02 50.70 -11.30
C SER A 592 -0.78 50.07 -10.17
N VAL A 593 -0.75 48.75 -10.08
CA VAL A 593 -1.37 47.99 -8.99
C VAL A 593 -0.36 47.04 -8.37
N ILE A 594 -0.14 47.19 -7.06
CA ILE A 594 0.74 46.32 -6.28
C ILE A 594 -0.06 45.64 -5.17
N ALA A 595 -0.06 44.31 -5.14
CA ALA A 595 -0.59 43.54 -4.03
C ALA A 595 0.53 43.17 -3.06
N VAL A 596 0.32 43.40 -1.77
CA VAL A 596 1.25 43.06 -0.70
C VAL A 596 0.63 42.05 0.26
N ASP A 597 1.43 41.11 0.74
CA ASP A 597 0.95 40.09 1.69
C ASP A 597 2.04 39.77 2.72
N ILE A 598 1.60 39.38 3.93
CA ILE A 598 2.50 38.94 5.01
C ILE A 598 3.00 37.50 4.78
N GLN A 599 2.28 36.73 3.98
CA GLN A 599 2.57 35.33 3.68
C GLN A 599 2.66 35.09 2.17
N LYS A 600 3.01 33.87 1.78
CA LYS A 600 2.95 33.47 0.37
C LYS A 600 1.52 33.69 -0.16
N PRO A 601 1.33 34.29 -1.35
CA PRO A 601 0.02 34.60 -1.91
C PRO A 601 -0.89 33.38 -1.92
N ALA A 602 -2.10 33.56 -1.41
CA ALA A 602 -3.13 32.52 -1.38
C ALA A 602 -3.92 32.45 -2.70
N ALA A 603 -3.74 33.43 -3.59
CA ALA A 603 -4.39 33.45 -4.89
C ALA A 603 -3.87 32.33 -5.81
N PHE A 604 -4.75 31.82 -6.68
CA PHE A 604 -4.42 30.81 -7.69
C PHE A 604 -5.39 30.89 -8.86
N GLY A 605 -5.09 30.18 -9.94
CA GLY A 605 -5.99 30.06 -11.09
C GLY A 605 -6.15 31.36 -11.88
N LYS A 606 -7.31 31.49 -12.55
CA LYS A 606 -7.58 32.57 -13.52
C LYS A 606 -7.51 33.95 -12.90
N GLU A 607 -7.88 34.11 -11.63
CA GLU A 607 -7.83 35.38 -10.91
C GLU A 607 -6.39 35.90 -10.84
N MET A 608 -5.47 35.05 -10.40
CA MET A 608 -4.05 35.37 -10.33
C MET A 608 -3.45 35.59 -11.72
N GLU A 609 -3.74 34.71 -12.67
CA GLU A 609 -3.26 34.82 -14.05
C GLU A 609 -3.69 36.13 -14.71
N THR A 610 -4.96 36.52 -14.52
CA THR A 610 -5.51 37.76 -15.11
C THR A 610 -4.87 39.00 -14.49
N ALA A 611 -4.76 39.05 -13.16
CA ALA A 611 -4.14 40.18 -12.47
C ALA A 611 -2.67 40.36 -12.90
N VAL A 612 -1.90 39.26 -12.92
CA VAL A 612 -0.49 39.28 -13.34
C VAL A 612 -0.36 39.65 -14.82
N ALA A 613 -1.22 39.13 -15.69
CA ALA A 613 -1.22 39.48 -17.12
C ALA A 613 -1.50 40.97 -17.38
N LYS A 614 -2.28 41.63 -16.50
CA LYS A 614 -2.51 43.09 -16.52
C LYS A 614 -1.37 43.90 -15.88
N GLY A 615 -0.36 43.24 -15.31
CA GLY A 615 0.81 43.87 -14.72
C GLY A 615 0.77 44.04 -13.21
N THR A 616 -0.13 43.35 -12.48
CA THR A 616 -0.13 43.38 -11.01
C THR A 616 1.17 42.79 -10.47
N GLN A 617 1.89 43.56 -9.66
CA GLN A 617 3.06 43.07 -8.92
C GLN A 617 2.63 42.54 -7.56
N ILE A 618 3.17 41.39 -7.15
CA ILE A 618 2.87 40.79 -5.84
C ILE A 618 4.14 40.76 -5.00
N ILE A 619 4.13 41.42 -3.83
CA ILE A 619 5.31 41.54 -2.96
C ILE A 619 5.00 40.94 -1.59
N TRP A 620 5.81 39.97 -1.17
CA TRP A 620 5.69 39.30 0.12
C TRP A 620 7.08 38.81 0.59
N PRO A 621 7.33 38.68 1.90
CA PRO A 621 6.47 39.13 2.99
C PRO A 621 6.55 40.67 3.18
N LYS A 622 5.40 41.32 3.40
CA LYS A 622 5.31 42.76 3.71
C LYS A 622 4.32 43.03 4.83
N PHE A 623 4.80 43.65 5.91
CA PHE A 623 4.01 44.03 7.08
C PHE A 623 3.78 45.53 7.09
N THR A 624 2.52 45.95 6.97
CA THR A 624 2.14 47.37 7.01
C THR A 624 2.41 47.99 8.37
N GLU A 625 3.01 49.18 8.38
CA GLU A 625 3.28 49.98 9.58
C GLU A 625 2.33 51.16 9.69
N ARG A 626 2.24 52.01 8.66
CA ARG A 626 1.30 53.14 8.58
C ARG A 626 0.94 53.47 7.13
N TYR A 627 -0.20 54.11 6.93
CA TYR A 627 -0.57 54.75 5.67
C TYR A 627 -0.66 56.27 5.86
N ASP A 628 0.01 57.02 4.99
CA ASP A 628 -0.11 58.48 4.95
C ASP A 628 -0.94 58.90 3.74
N ASN A 629 -2.18 59.33 4.00
CA ASN A 629 -3.10 59.76 2.94
C ASN A 629 -2.74 61.14 2.36
N ASN A 630 -1.93 61.95 3.06
CA ASN A 630 -1.48 63.25 2.55
C ASN A 630 -0.25 63.07 1.66
N GLU A 631 0.71 62.26 2.10
CA GLU A 631 1.91 61.93 1.31
C GLU A 631 1.64 60.90 0.21
N LYS A 632 0.44 60.28 0.21
CA LYS A 632 0.06 59.19 -0.69
C LYS A 632 1.06 58.04 -0.66
N LYS A 633 1.40 57.58 0.53
CA LYS A 633 2.46 56.59 0.73
C LYS A 633 2.13 55.56 1.82
N LEU A 634 2.37 54.29 1.52
CA LEU A 634 2.25 53.18 2.46
C LEU A 634 3.63 52.74 2.96
N TYR A 635 3.82 52.71 4.28
CA TYR A 635 5.08 52.36 4.93
C TYR A 635 5.00 50.94 5.51
N PHE A 636 6.13 50.23 5.43
CA PHE A 636 6.27 48.87 5.95
C PHE A 636 7.29 48.81 7.09
N LYS A 637 7.13 47.82 7.97
CA LYS A 637 7.98 47.63 9.15
C LYS A 637 9.45 47.33 8.85
N ASP A 638 9.78 46.99 7.61
CA ASP A 638 11.16 46.76 7.15
C ASP A 638 11.85 48.05 6.68
N GLY A 639 11.22 49.22 6.88
CA GLY A 639 11.72 50.53 6.49
C GLY A 639 11.45 50.90 5.02
N SER A 640 10.89 49.99 4.22
CA SER A 640 10.51 50.29 2.84
C SER A 640 9.16 51.02 2.76
N SER A 641 8.88 51.64 1.61
CA SER A 641 7.59 52.31 1.34
C SER A 641 7.18 52.17 -0.12
N LEU A 642 5.88 52.30 -0.38
CA LEU A 642 5.29 52.32 -1.73
C LEU A 642 4.39 53.54 -1.88
N ASP A 643 4.44 54.18 -3.05
CA ASP A 643 3.46 55.22 -3.41
C ASP A 643 2.08 54.58 -3.59
N ALA A 644 1.07 55.13 -2.94
CA ALA A 644 -0.30 54.63 -2.93
C ALA A 644 -1.31 55.79 -2.87
N ASP A 645 -1.90 56.11 -4.02
CA ASP A 645 -3.01 57.06 -4.11
C ASP A 645 -4.26 56.55 -3.37
N LEU A 646 -4.46 55.23 -3.42
CA LEU A 646 -5.51 54.49 -2.76
C LEU A 646 -4.96 53.17 -2.23
N VAL A 647 -5.31 52.84 -0.99
CA VAL A 647 -5.01 51.55 -0.39
C VAL A 647 -6.30 50.77 -0.24
N ILE A 648 -6.29 49.50 -0.63
CA ILE A 648 -7.44 48.60 -0.55
C ILE A 648 -7.11 47.41 0.36
N MET A 649 -7.94 47.14 1.36
CA MET A 649 -7.74 46.02 2.29
C MET A 649 -8.57 44.80 1.88
N SER A 650 -7.89 43.68 1.64
CA SER A 650 -8.45 42.40 1.19
C SER A 650 -8.02 41.24 2.11
N VAL A 651 -8.24 41.38 3.41
CA VAL A 651 -7.78 40.40 4.44
C VAL A 651 -8.90 39.47 4.94
N GLY A 652 -10.01 39.41 4.21
CA GLY A 652 -11.16 38.54 4.46
C GLY A 652 -12.32 39.21 5.20
N ASP A 653 -13.49 38.57 5.14
CA ASP A 653 -14.73 39.06 5.75
C ASP A 653 -15.20 38.10 6.85
N VAL A 654 -16.07 38.57 7.74
CA VAL A 654 -16.80 37.76 8.73
C VAL A 654 -18.31 37.99 8.59
N PRO A 655 -19.15 37.02 8.99
CA PRO A 655 -20.60 37.21 8.98
C PRO A 655 -21.05 38.19 10.07
N ILE A 656 -22.18 38.84 9.82
CA ILE A 656 -22.89 39.65 10.81
C ILE A 656 -23.95 38.76 11.43
N LEU A 657 -23.83 38.47 12.73
CA LEU A 657 -24.61 37.43 13.40
C LEU A 657 -25.50 37.96 14.54
N ASP A 658 -25.57 39.28 14.72
CA ASP A 658 -26.27 39.93 15.84
C ASP A 658 -27.80 39.68 15.87
N PHE A 659 -28.35 39.15 14.79
CA PHE A 659 -29.77 38.77 14.69
C PHE A 659 -30.07 37.36 15.23
N LEU A 660 -29.04 36.53 15.47
CA LEU A 660 -29.20 35.17 15.97
C LEU A 660 -29.34 35.16 17.50
N PRO A 661 -30.20 34.28 18.05
CA PRO A 661 -30.29 34.10 19.50
C PRO A 661 -29.01 33.47 20.07
N PRO A 662 -28.69 33.71 21.36
CA PRO A 662 -27.53 33.12 22.02
C PRO A 662 -27.48 31.58 22.04
N SER A 663 -28.62 30.91 21.80
CA SER A 663 -28.70 29.45 21.70
C SER A 663 -27.98 28.89 20.46
N ILE A 664 -27.76 29.71 19.43
CA ILE A 664 -26.98 29.34 18.25
C ILE A 664 -25.51 29.64 18.52
N HIS A 665 -24.73 28.59 18.70
CA HIS A 665 -23.33 28.72 19.08
C HIS A 665 -22.49 29.28 17.94
N THR A 666 -21.60 30.20 18.27
CA THR A 666 -20.62 30.77 17.34
C THR A 666 -19.20 30.55 17.87
N GLU A 667 -18.26 30.24 16.99
CA GLU A 667 -16.84 30.12 17.32
C GLU A 667 -16.02 31.07 16.46
N LYS A 668 -15.20 31.93 17.09
CA LYS A 668 -14.29 32.88 16.40
C LYS A 668 -14.99 33.75 15.33
N GLY A 669 -16.26 34.10 15.59
CA GLY A 669 -17.08 34.93 14.70
C GLY A 669 -17.77 34.17 13.56
N TRP A 670 -17.81 32.84 13.59
CA TRP A 670 -18.52 31.99 12.63
C TRP A 670 -19.59 31.14 13.31
N ILE A 671 -20.66 30.80 12.61
CA ILE A 671 -21.68 29.88 13.15
C ILE A 671 -21.09 28.47 13.21
N ALA A 672 -21.12 27.84 14.40
CA ALA A 672 -20.65 26.48 14.59
C ALA A 672 -21.70 25.49 14.04
N VAL A 673 -21.26 24.56 13.18
CA VAL A 673 -22.13 23.56 12.54
C VAL A 673 -21.46 22.20 12.46
N ASN A 674 -22.26 21.15 12.34
CA ASN A 674 -21.80 19.82 11.96
C ASN A 674 -21.61 19.68 10.43
N GLU A 675 -21.25 18.49 9.95
CA GLU A 675 -20.93 18.22 8.54
C GLU A 675 -22.07 18.51 7.54
N ILE A 676 -23.33 18.49 8.00
CA ILE A 676 -24.50 18.80 7.16
C ILE A 676 -24.96 20.25 7.29
N GLY A 677 -24.24 21.07 8.05
CA GLY A 677 -24.59 22.46 8.29
C GLY A 677 -25.64 22.64 9.39
N GLN A 678 -25.95 21.65 10.22
CA GLN A 678 -26.88 21.83 11.35
C GLN A 678 -26.16 22.55 12.51
N THR A 679 -26.83 23.53 13.11
CA THR A 679 -26.31 24.30 14.25
C THR A 679 -26.58 23.59 15.59
N SER A 680 -26.33 24.27 16.71
CA SER A 680 -26.75 23.81 18.04
C SER A 680 -28.28 23.74 18.23
N ASP A 681 -29.04 24.44 17.39
CA ASP A 681 -30.50 24.29 17.30
C ASP A 681 -30.86 23.32 16.16
N VAL A 682 -31.63 22.28 16.47
CA VAL A 682 -32.04 21.23 15.53
C VAL A 682 -32.85 21.75 14.35
N LYS A 683 -33.52 22.90 14.53
CA LYS A 683 -34.36 23.58 13.53
C LYS A 683 -33.55 24.48 12.60
N VAL A 684 -32.33 24.86 13.00
CA VAL A 684 -31.54 25.88 12.32
C VAL A 684 -30.30 25.27 11.70
N PHE A 685 -30.15 25.51 10.40
CA PHE A 685 -28.99 25.15 9.61
C PHE A 685 -28.23 26.42 9.23
N ALA A 686 -26.92 26.34 9.03
CA ALA A 686 -26.11 27.42 8.51
C ALA A 686 -25.12 26.91 7.45
N ILE A 687 -24.97 27.67 6.36
CA ILE A 687 -24.22 27.25 5.16
C ILE A 687 -23.50 28.42 4.49
N GLY A 688 -22.51 28.10 3.65
CA GLY A 688 -21.71 29.07 2.91
C GLY A 688 -20.77 29.87 3.80
N ASP A 689 -20.48 31.09 3.37
CA ASP A 689 -19.63 32.05 4.09
C ASP A 689 -20.23 32.52 5.44
N ALA A 690 -21.34 31.94 5.92
CA ALA A 690 -21.80 32.15 7.30
C ALA A 690 -21.06 31.24 8.30
N THR A 691 -20.50 30.12 7.84
CA THR A 691 -19.83 29.12 8.69
C THR A 691 -18.32 29.08 8.48
N ARG A 692 -17.84 29.40 7.27
CA ARG A 692 -16.42 29.57 6.92
C ARG A 692 -16.29 30.13 5.51
N LEU A 693 -15.20 30.84 5.22
CA LEU A 693 -14.89 31.27 3.85
C LEU A 693 -14.57 30.08 2.92
N GLY A 694 -14.97 30.18 1.66
CA GLY A 694 -14.62 29.19 0.63
C GLY A 694 -14.89 29.65 -0.80
N LEU A 695 -14.73 28.74 -1.76
CA LEU A 695 -15.12 28.99 -3.15
C LEU A 695 -16.64 28.97 -3.32
N VAL A 696 -17.16 29.64 -4.35
CA VAL A 696 -18.60 29.63 -4.67
C VAL A 696 -19.17 28.22 -4.82
N THR A 697 -18.42 27.29 -5.43
CA THR A 697 -18.85 25.90 -5.55
C THR A 697 -18.98 25.17 -4.20
N HIS A 698 -18.19 25.54 -3.18
CA HIS A 698 -18.35 25.02 -1.83
C HIS A 698 -19.66 25.53 -1.21
N ALA A 699 -19.99 26.81 -1.40
CA ALA A 699 -21.26 27.37 -0.92
C ALA A 699 -22.46 26.65 -1.56
N ILE A 700 -22.42 26.40 -2.88
CA ILE A 700 -23.46 25.62 -3.57
C ILE A 700 -23.53 24.19 -3.04
N GLY A 701 -22.38 23.53 -2.87
CA GLY A 701 -22.29 22.17 -2.34
C GLY A 701 -22.88 22.04 -0.94
N GLN A 702 -22.53 22.96 -0.03
CA GLN A 702 -23.10 23.01 1.32
C GLN A 702 -24.62 23.21 1.30
N GLY A 703 -25.13 24.10 0.44
CA GLY A 703 -26.57 24.30 0.29
C GLY A 703 -27.29 23.02 -0.17
N ARG A 704 -26.70 22.27 -1.10
CA ARG A 704 -27.25 20.99 -1.55
C ARG A 704 -27.24 19.93 -0.44
N ILE A 705 -26.11 19.76 0.25
CA ILE A 705 -25.98 18.77 1.33
C ILE A 705 -26.97 19.07 2.47
N ALA A 706 -27.11 20.35 2.85
CA ALA A 706 -28.08 20.77 3.86
C ALA A 706 -29.52 20.50 3.38
N ALA A 707 -29.87 20.87 2.15
CA ALA A 707 -31.20 20.62 1.58
C ALA A 707 -31.58 19.14 1.52
N GLU A 708 -30.65 18.28 1.08
CA GLU A 708 -30.86 16.82 1.10
C GLU A 708 -31.09 16.32 2.54
N SER A 709 -30.28 16.78 3.49
CA SER A 709 -30.40 16.39 4.91
C SER A 709 -31.73 16.82 5.53
N ILE A 710 -32.13 18.06 5.28
CA ILE A 710 -33.40 18.63 5.73
C ILE A 710 -34.57 17.83 5.17
N HIS A 711 -34.54 17.49 3.87
CA HIS A 711 -35.59 16.69 3.27
C HIS A 711 -35.70 15.31 3.90
N TYR A 712 -34.59 14.58 4.09
CA TYR A 712 -34.64 13.28 4.77
C TYR A 712 -35.17 13.39 6.20
N GLN A 713 -34.77 14.43 6.93
CA GLN A 713 -35.23 14.68 8.29
C GLN A 713 -36.74 14.92 8.35
N LEU A 714 -37.28 15.77 7.48
CA LEU A 714 -38.72 16.10 7.44
C LEU A 714 -39.57 14.93 6.93
N MET A 715 -39.09 14.20 5.93
CA MET A 715 -39.81 13.06 5.36
C MET A 715 -39.67 11.77 6.19
N HIS A 716 -38.97 11.79 7.32
CA HIS A 716 -38.65 10.62 8.15
C HIS A 716 -38.06 9.44 7.36
N ALA A 717 -37.33 9.75 6.30
CA ALA A 717 -36.71 8.75 5.44
C ALA A 717 -35.34 8.33 6.02
N PRO A 718 -34.94 7.05 5.88
CA PRO A 718 -33.66 6.57 6.39
C PRO A 718 -32.50 7.38 5.81
N ARG A 719 -31.54 7.75 6.67
CA ARG A 719 -30.49 8.71 6.34
C ARG A 719 -29.31 8.06 5.58
N TRP A 720 -29.02 8.71 4.44
CA TRP A 720 -27.83 8.84 3.57
C TRP A 720 -27.24 7.64 2.78
N PRO A 721 -26.91 7.84 1.48
CA PRO A 721 -26.06 6.94 0.68
C PRO A 721 -24.63 6.81 1.22
N GLU A 722 -23.99 5.66 1.02
CA GLU A 722 -22.61 5.43 1.45
C GLU A 722 -21.64 6.53 0.97
N THR A 723 -20.77 7.00 1.87
CA THR A 723 -19.62 7.84 1.51
C THR A 723 -18.66 7.02 0.66
N LYS A 724 -18.78 7.18 -0.66
CA LYS A 724 -17.92 6.49 -1.62
C LYS A 724 -16.52 7.09 -1.63
N GLN A 725 -15.51 6.23 -1.59
CA GLN A 725 -14.13 6.64 -1.76
C GLN A 725 -13.86 7.01 -3.23
N VAL A 726 -12.87 7.86 -3.46
CA VAL A 726 -12.37 8.11 -4.81
C VAL A 726 -11.73 6.85 -5.37
N ILE A 727 -11.96 6.55 -6.65
CA ILE A 727 -11.27 5.43 -7.31
C ILE A 727 -9.77 5.75 -7.44
N PRO A 728 -8.86 4.85 -6.98
CA PRO A 728 -7.43 5.01 -7.21
C PRO A 728 -7.10 5.11 -8.71
N TYR A 729 -6.19 6.01 -9.08
CA TYR A 729 -5.84 6.27 -10.48
C TYR A 729 -5.29 5.01 -11.17
N GLU A 730 -4.57 4.16 -10.44
CA GLU A 730 -3.93 2.92 -10.93
C GLU A 730 -4.94 1.84 -11.37
N ARG A 731 -6.19 1.96 -10.90
CA ARG A 731 -7.29 1.07 -11.33
C ARG A 731 -7.79 1.41 -12.73
N ILE A 732 -7.54 2.63 -13.21
CA ILE A 732 -7.94 3.06 -14.55
C ILE A 732 -6.84 2.68 -15.54
N LYS A 733 -7.18 1.86 -16.54
CA LYS A 733 -6.21 1.41 -17.54
C LYS A 733 -6.11 2.43 -18.67
N THR A 734 -5.18 3.36 -18.51
CA THR A 734 -4.92 4.46 -19.45
C THR A 734 -4.50 3.99 -20.84
N VAL A 735 -3.91 2.79 -20.96
CA VAL A 735 -3.42 2.18 -22.21
C VAL A 735 -4.51 1.96 -23.27
N TYR A 736 -5.79 1.93 -22.89
CA TYR A 736 -6.90 1.80 -23.84
C TYR A 736 -7.33 3.13 -24.48
N TYR A 737 -6.70 4.24 -24.09
CA TYR A 737 -7.07 5.57 -24.53
C TYR A 737 -5.93 6.24 -25.30
N GLU A 738 -6.19 6.59 -26.55
CA GLU A 738 -5.23 7.34 -27.37
C GLU A 738 -5.00 8.74 -26.79
N ALA A 739 -3.73 9.11 -26.70
CA ALA A 739 -3.31 10.45 -26.30
C ALA A 739 -3.43 11.39 -27.50
N GLU A 740 -4.06 12.56 -27.31
CA GLU A 740 -4.09 13.56 -28.37
C GLU A 740 -2.72 14.24 -28.54
N HIS A 741 -2.10 14.02 -29.71
CA HIS A 741 -0.98 14.84 -30.16
C HIS A 741 -1.49 16.23 -30.54
N ARG A 742 -1.45 17.16 -29.57
CA ARG A 742 -1.55 18.63 -29.72
C ARG A 742 -2.34 19.11 -30.95
N ILE A 743 -3.66 19.22 -30.82
CA ILE A 743 -4.33 20.39 -31.41
C ILE A 743 -4.01 21.58 -30.50
N GLN A 744 -3.04 22.38 -30.93
CA GLN A 744 -2.77 23.72 -30.41
C GLN A 744 -3.94 24.62 -30.75
N SER A 745 -4.72 24.96 -29.72
CA SER A 745 -5.13 26.31 -29.36
C SER A 745 -6.39 26.20 -28.52
N HIS A 746 -6.36 26.73 -27.30
CA HIS A 746 -7.59 27.23 -26.71
C HIS A 746 -8.20 28.18 -27.76
N PRO A 747 -9.46 28.01 -28.19
CA PRO A 747 -10.14 29.14 -28.80
C PRO A 747 -10.04 30.29 -27.79
N PRO A 748 -9.66 31.51 -28.21
CA PRO A 748 -9.80 32.68 -27.34
C PRO A 748 -11.22 32.67 -26.79
N THR A 749 -11.39 33.08 -25.53
CA THR A 749 -12.68 33.23 -24.82
C THR A 749 -13.80 33.50 -25.82
N LEU A 750 -14.53 32.43 -26.19
CA LEU A 750 -15.56 32.55 -27.21
C LEU A 750 -16.65 33.47 -26.64
N PRO A 751 -17.16 34.41 -27.43
CA PRO A 751 -18.26 35.26 -26.99
C PRO A 751 -19.44 34.41 -26.51
N HIS A 752 -20.25 34.97 -25.62
CA HIS A 752 -21.48 34.32 -25.16
C HIS A 752 -22.37 33.85 -26.31
N ARG A 753 -23.22 32.85 -26.01
CA ARG A 753 -24.15 32.22 -26.96
C ARG A 753 -24.82 33.28 -27.85
N GLY A 754 -24.71 33.12 -29.16
CA GLY A 754 -25.17 34.08 -30.18
C GLY A 754 -24.03 34.72 -30.99
N GLY A 755 -22.78 34.61 -30.53
CA GLY A 755 -21.61 35.00 -31.30
C GLY A 755 -21.24 33.97 -32.38
N LYS A 756 -20.68 34.46 -33.49
CA LYS A 756 -20.00 33.64 -34.50
C LYS A 756 -18.49 33.67 -34.27
N THR A 757 -17.78 32.59 -34.58
CA THR A 757 -16.31 32.63 -34.66
C THR A 757 -15.87 33.63 -35.73
N ARG A 758 -14.57 33.96 -35.77
CA ARG A 758 -13.99 34.74 -36.88
C ARG A 758 -14.31 34.13 -38.26
N GLU A 759 -14.52 32.81 -38.33
CA GLU A 759 -14.92 32.09 -39.55
C GLU A 759 -16.44 31.92 -39.72
N GLY A 760 -17.28 32.55 -38.89
CA GLY A 760 -18.74 32.56 -39.07
C GLY A 760 -19.49 31.36 -38.45
N VAL A 761 -18.82 30.47 -37.71
CA VAL A 761 -19.43 29.28 -37.08
C VAL A 761 -20.13 29.67 -35.78
N GLU A 762 -21.34 29.16 -35.52
CA GLU A 762 -22.01 29.39 -34.24
C GLU A 762 -21.26 28.72 -33.08
N VAL A 763 -20.95 29.50 -32.04
CA VAL A 763 -20.22 29.04 -30.85
C VAL A 763 -20.88 27.84 -30.19
N TRP A 764 -22.21 27.80 -30.15
CA TRP A 764 -22.97 26.70 -29.55
C TRP A 764 -22.78 25.37 -30.30
N ALA A 765 -22.79 25.40 -31.64
CA ALA A 765 -22.57 24.21 -32.46
C ALA A 765 -21.15 23.67 -32.26
N LEU A 766 -20.16 24.57 -32.24
CA LEU A 766 -18.76 24.21 -31.99
C LEU A 766 -18.56 23.60 -30.58
N GLU A 767 -19.07 24.25 -29.54
CA GLU A 767 -18.95 23.72 -28.17
C GLU A 767 -19.68 22.38 -28.00
N SER A 768 -20.82 22.20 -28.66
CA SER A 768 -21.57 20.93 -28.64
C SER A 768 -20.78 19.78 -29.27
N GLU A 769 -20.12 20.00 -30.41
CA GLU A 769 -19.25 18.99 -31.03
C GLU A 769 -18.02 18.69 -30.16
N LEU A 770 -17.39 19.71 -29.57
CA LEU A 770 -16.28 19.51 -28.63
C LEU A 770 -16.70 18.70 -27.39
N CYS A 771 -17.92 18.89 -26.90
CA CYS A 771 -18.46 18.10 -25.80
C CYS A 771 -18.67 16.62 -26.16
N LYS A 772 -19.04 16.31 -27.41
CA LYS A 772 -19.11 14.91 -27.90
C LYS A 772 -17.71 14.28 -27.91
N ILE A 773 -16.73 15.00 -28.45
CA ILE A 773 -15.33 14.57 -28.46
C ILE A 773 -14.81 14.31 -27.03
N ASP A 774 -15.10 15.21 -26.09
CA ASP A 774 -14.73 15.01 -24.67
C ASP A 774 -15.45 13.80 -24.05
N ALA A 775 -16.73 13.60 -24.37
CA ALA A 775 -17.51 12.49 -23.85
C ALA A 775 -16.94 11.13 -24.30
N ASP A 776 -16.48 11.02 -25.54
CA ASP A 776 -15.82 9.81 -26.06
C ASP A 776 -14.51 9.52 -25.32
N LYS A 777 -13.72 10.57 -25.08
CA LYS A 777 -12.45 10.54 -24.34
C LYS A 777 -12.56 10.24 -22.84
N CYS A 778 -13.73 10.48 -22.25
CA CYS A 778 -13.98 10.30 -20.83
C CYS A 778 -13.70 8.86 -20.39
N MET A 779 -12.82 8.63 -19.42
CA MET A 779 -12.45 7.26 -19.01
C MET A 779 -13.49 6.53 -18.15
N SER A 780 -14.63 7.16 -17.85
CA SER A 780 -15.69 6.59 -17.00
C SER A 780 -15.16 5.98 -15.70
N CYS A 781 -14.26 6.68 -15.01
CA CYS A 781 -13.56 6.13 -13.85
C CYS A 781 -14.54 5.62 -12.78
N GLY A 782 -14.48 4.32 -12.46
CA GLY A 782 -15.37 3.69 -11.49
C GLY A 782 -16.79 3.38 -11.98
N THR A 783 -17.09 3.58 -13.27
CA THR A 783 -18.40 3.29 -13.86
C THR A 783 -18.25 2.49 -15.16
N CYS A 784 -19.07 1.46 -15.35
CA CYS A 784 -19.02 0.60 -16.53
C CYS A 784 -19.36 1.40 -17.80
N ARG A 785 -18.62 1.15 -18.89
CA ARG A 785 -18.87 1.72 -20.22
C ARG A 785 -19.71 0.80 -21.12
N ASP A 786 -20.15 -0.34 -20.61
CA ASP A 786 -20.80 -1.39 -21.39
C ASP A 786 -20.01 -1.84 -22.63
N CYS A 787 -18.69 -1.91 -22.52
CA CYS A 787 -17.81 -2.19 -23.65
C CYS A 787 -17.68 -3.68 -24.02
N HIS A 788 -18.32 -4.59 -23.28
CA HIS A 788 -18.25 -6.05 -23.44
C HIS A 788 -16.84 -6.70 -23.39
N MET A 789 -15.77 -5.92 -23.16
CA MET A 789 -14.40 -6.45 -23.14
C MET A 789 -14.20 -7.56 -22.09
N CYS A 790 -14.83 -7.45 -20.93
CA CYS A 790 -14.74 -8.48 -19.88
C CYS A 790 -15.48 -9.77 -20.24
N GLU A 791 -16.57 -9.66 -21.01
CA GLU A 791 -17.33 -10.81 -21.50
C GLU A 791 -16.52 -11.54 -22.57
N TYR A 792 -16.01 -10.83 -23.57
CA TYR A 792 -15.20 -11.43 -24.64
C TYR A 792 -13.83 -11.95 -24.18
N ALA A 793 -13.20 -11.31 -23.20
CA ALA A 793 -11.92 -11.77 -22.66
C ALA A 793 -12.07 -13.00 -21.74
N CYS A 794 -13.28 -13.34 -21.32
CA CYS A 794 -13.51 -14.49 -20.45
C CYS A 794 -13.46 -15.79 -21.26
N TYR A 795 -12.28 -16.43 -21.30
CA TYR A 795 -12.08 -17.70 -22.02
C TYR A 795 -13.10 -18.79 -21.64
N TRP A 796 -13.51 -18.84 -20.37
CA TRP A 796 -14.46 -19.83 -19.85
C TRP A 796 -15.94 -19.45 -20.04
N GLY A 797 -16.24 -18.28 -20.61
CA GLY A 797 -17.62 -17.80 -20.78
C GLY A 797 -18.36 -17.64 -19.44
N ALA A 798 -17.63 -17.26 -18.38
CA ALA A 798 -18.16 -17.13 -17.03
C ALA A 798 -18.74 -15.74 -16.74
N ILE A 799 -18.62 -14.78 -17.66
CA ILE A 799 -19.16 -13.41 -17.49
C ILE A 799 -20.23 -13.20 -18.55
N SER A 800 -21.38 -12.66 -18.14
CA SER A 800 -22.47 -12.31 -19.05
C SER A 800 -23.12 -10.99 -18.64
N ARG A 801 -23.60 -10.23 -19.63
CA ARG A 801 -24.37 -9.02 -19.40
C ARG A 801 -25.84 -9.37 -19.18
N VAL A 802 -26.44 -8.83 -18.13
CA VAL A 802 -27.88 -8.91 -17.84
C VAL A 802 -28.47 -7.51 -17.95
N GLU A 803 -29.56 -7.38 -18.70
CA GLU A 803 -30.33 -6.14 -18.80
C GLU A 803 -31.61 -6.27 -17.97
N HIS A 804 -31.92 -5.24 -17.21
CA HIS A 804 -33.12 -5.17 -16.38
C HIS A 804 -34.26 -4.44 -17.13
N GLU A 805 -35.49 -4.59 -16.63
CA GLU A 805 -36.69 -4.00 -17.25
C GLU A 805 -36.66 -2.46 -17.34
N ASP A 806 -35.90 -1.81 -16.44
CA ASP A 806 -35.72 -0.36 -16.41
C ASP A 806 -34.63 0.16 -17.37
N GLY A 807 -34.02 -0.73 -18.15
CA GLY A 807 -32.93 -0.43 -19.08
C GLY A 807 -31.55 -0.29 -18.41
N SER A 808 -31.45 -0.49 -17.09
CA SER A 808 -30.16 -0.67 -16.43
C SER A 808 -29.57 -2.04 -16.76
N TYR A 809 -28.26 -2.20 -16.56
CA TYR A 809 -27.58 -3.46 -16.85
C TYR A 809 -26.53 -3.76 -15.79
N GLU A 810 -26.22 -5.05 -15.65
CA GLU A 810 -25.11 -5.54 -14.85
C GLU A 810 -24.31 -6.63 -15.56
N TYR A 811 -23.08 -6.86 -15.11
CA TYR A 811 -22.30 -8.00 -15.55
C TYR A 811 -22.20 -9.01 -14.40
N ILE A 812 -22.79 -10.18 -14.60
CA ILE A 812 -22.80 -11.26 -13.61
C ILE A 812 -21.68 -12.26 -13.88
N VAL A 813 -21.29 -12.99 -12.83
CA VAL A 813 -20.28 -14.05 -12.89
C VAL A 813 -20.94 -15.39 -12.60
N ASP A 814 -20.82 -16.33 -13.53
CA ASP A 814 -21.20 -17.73 -13.35
C ASP A 814 -20.15 -18.45 -12.49
N ASP A 815 -20.52 -18.79 -11.26
CA ASP A 815 -19.61 -19.34 -10.28
C ASP A 815 -19.08 -20.74 -10.66
N GLU A 816 -19.88 -21.52 -11.37
CA GLU A 816 -19.52 -22.88 -11.78
C GLU A 816 -18.46 -22.89 -12.89
N LYS A 817 -18.40 -21.81 -13.69
CA LYS A 817 -17.41 -21.65 -14.77
C LYS A 817 -16.21 -20.79 -14.37
N CYS A 818 -16.38 -19.87 -13.42
CA CYS A 818 -15.34 -18.89 -13.10
C CYS A 818 -14.19 -19.51 -12.29
N ILE A 819 -12.99 -19.47 -12.86
CA ILE A 819 -11.75 -19.98 -12.23
C ILE A 819 -10.97 -18.94 -11.42
N GLY A 820 -11.49 -17.70 -11.30
CA GLY A 820 -10.83 -16.66 -10.49
C GLY A 820 -9.52 -16.08 -11.06
N CYS A 821 -9.27 -16.20 -12.36
CA CYS A 821 -8.01 -15.77 -13.01
C CYS A 821 -7.79 -14.24 -13.05
N GLY A 822 -8.85 -13.44 -12.95
CA GLY A 822 -8.78 -11.98 -12.89
C GLY A 822 -8.54 -11.25 -14.22
N PHE A 823 -8.62 -11.90 -15.37
CA PHE A 823 -8.52 -11.23 -16.67
C PHE A 823 -9.57 -10.13 -16.86
N CYS A 824 -10.79 -10.32 -16.34
CA CYS A 824 -11.84 -9.28 -16.37
C CYS A 824 -11.44 -8.01 -15.61
N ALA A 825 -10.74 -8.16 -14.47
CA ALA A 825 -10.18 -7.04 -13.71
C ALA A 825 -8.99 -6.40 -14.43
N GLY A 826 -8.15 -7.22 -15.06
CA GLY A 826 -7.00 -6.74 -15.83
C GLY A 826 -7.38 -5.94 -17.08
N ILE A 827 -8.40 -6.39 -17.81
CA ILE A 827 -8.83 -5.80 -19.09
C ILE A 827 -9.76 -4.59 -18.91
N CYS A 828 -10.35 -4.40 -17.72
CA CYS A 828 -11.35 -3.37 -17.51
C CYS A 828 -10.75 -1.95 -17.63
N PRO A 829 -11.17 -1.12 -18.61
CA PRO A 829 -10.61 0.21 -18.77
C PRO A 829 -11.04 1.17 -17.65
N CYS A 830 -12.18 0.89 -17.01
CA CYS A 830 -12.84 1.78 -16.04
C CYS A 830 -12.56 1.40 -14.57
N GLY A 831 -11.90 0.26 -14.33
CA GLY A 831 -11.56 -0.22 -12.99
C GLY A 831 -12.75 -0.74 -12.16
N VAL A 832 -13.85 -1.18 -12.79
CA VAL A 832 -15.07 -1.64 -12.09
C VAL A 832 -15.02 -3.07 -11.58
N TRP A 833 -14.10 -3.90 -12.08
CA TRP A 833 -13.94 -5.28 -11.62
C TRP A 833 -12.94 -5.35 -10.46
N GLU A 834 -13.30 -6.07 -9.40
CA GLU A 834 -12.44 -6.34 -8.25
C GLU A 834 -12.21 -7.82 -8.07
N MET A 835 -10.98 -8.23 -7.74
CA MET A 835 -10.71 -9.58 -7.27
C MET A 835 -10.80 -9.59 -5.75
N VAL A 836 -11.71 -10.39 -5.21
CA VAL A 836 -11.87 -10.59 -3.77
C VAL A 836 -11.61 -12.05 -3.42
N GLU A 837 -11.23 -12.31 -2.18
CA GLU A 837 -11.14 -13.68 -1.68
C GLU A 837 -12.50 -14.37 -1.74
N ASN A 838 -12.49 -15.65 -2.12
CA ASN A 838 -13.68 -16.48 -2.20
C ASN A 838 -13.94 -17.10 -0.81
N ILE A 839 -14.46 -16.29 0.11
CA ILE A 839 -14.79 -16.67 1.50
C ILE A 839 -16.15 -17.35 1.58
#